data_AF-A0A7C5HU46-F1
#
_entry.id   AF-A0A7C5HU46-F1
#
_cell.length_a   1.000
_cell.length_b   1.000
_cell.length_c   1.000
_cell.angle_alpha   90.00
_cell.angle_beta   90.00
_cell.angle_gamma   90.00
#
_symmetry.space_group_name_H-M   'P 1'
#
loop_
_entity.id
_entity.type
_entity.pdbx_description
1 polymer ?
#
loop_
_entity_poly.entity_id
_entity_poly.type
_entity_poly.pdbx_seq_one_letter_code
_entity_poly.pdbx_strand_id
1 'polypeptide(L)'
;MKKCMLTTIVCLSVSLLLTAFLQADELNEPIETGFVFWEGKYIEAPYRVERNDLTVYINGIPIREKTYHEQKEIYVDEDPGDLDYVSKYAGIRALDTLRNDDGRPIWFLKVRYLQQHYSEDIALQKINDYFRSLPFIEKVEKYISDEIIKVTDYFGESLLVPIKKTSHEEYPSLEEMTLSTQHGMESIIQSLKRNNCHFFFKGGEIKFSGIKTAIVLPETISALMDDSISRDDKRIILKKLSFALSDQLGDMVIDNLEYNPQLEMRLDELRQEIIKEKGEDYFENIQKDLLNESSGEKGKDGSKQDCCSPNGREVVFYYANAFERDWEDEIASITDNIEAQWPYFNASASVIYYDNTSNDDETVTCTLSNFRNCYEADILSIHSHGVIGHFMVAYFKTYDGAYAWWNQEPNMYIGSSSKVFWDGEPAFYVTANLQWAEQNWSSSLSQSSAIVFVNSCHGNAKIDGSSFLTSCLGRVGFGYPGCANLSDRVWNNNDLLRKMNGTIGNGAYRPAGEAYINIINPKDNWEMEGNGSTTLCPATSDYSPTDGEIVDATGTGYFEVDTYCTDTQDAEDALTFETIGDVSVSNVQWVGTDQVNRIEYDWNADSDFLVDVTVHHEEFQSWGAPADGCHYLDFDRVAPADDDGEYHFFHEHNGDFGTATSINIPHNS
;
A
#
# COMPACT_ATOMS: atom_id res chain seq x y z
N MET A 1 -2.22 -12.82 -57.90
CA MET A 1 -2.18 -13.14 -56.45
C MET A 1 -0.78 -13.04 -55.85
N LYS A 2 0.23 -13.82 -56.28
CA LYS A 2 1.58 -13.77 -55.66
C LYS A 2 2.26 -12.38 -55.65
N LYS A 3 2.04 -11.54 -56.68
CA LYS A 3 2.57 -10.16 -56.71
C LYS A 3 1.86 -9.21 -55.72
N CYS A 4 0.56 -9.36 -55.48
CA CYS A 4 -0.15 -8.56 -54.47
C CYS A 4 0.30 -8.91 -53.05
N MET A 5 0.45 -10.20 -52.74
CA MET A 5 0.90 -10.65 -51.42
C MET A 5 2.29 -10.13 -51.06
N LEU A 6 3.22 -10.13 -52.03
CA LEU A 6 4.57 -9.64 -51.79
C LEU A 6 4.59 -8.12 -51.51
N THR A 7 3.77 -7.34 -52.22
CA THR A 7 3.66 -5.89 -51.98
C THR A 7 3.06 -5.60 -50.60
N THR A 8 2.03 -6.34 -50.18
CA THR A 8 1.41 -6.15 -48.86
C THR A 8 2.37 -6.49 -47.73
N ILE A 9 3.13 -7.59 -47.83
CA ILE A 9 4.13 -7.96 -46.82
C ILE A 9 5.22 -6.90 -46.73
N VAL A 10 5.73 -6.40 -47.86
CA VAL A 10 6.75 -5.34 -47.89
C VAL A 10 6.21 -4.05 -47.26
N CYS A 11 5.00 -3.62 -47.59
CA CYS A 11 4.37 -2.45 -46.99
C CYS A 11 4.16 -2.61 -45.47
N LEU A 12 3.76 -3.80 -44.99
CA LEU A 12 3.59 -4.06 -43.56
C LEU A 12 4.93 -4.02 -42.82
N SER A 13 5.97 -4.65 -43.38
CA SER A 13 7.32 -4.62 -42.80
C SER A 13 7.93 -3.21 -42.79
N VAL A 14 7.68 -2.42 -43.83
CA VAL A 14 8.13 -1.02 -43.89
C VAL A 14 7.36 -0.16 -42.90
N SER A 15 6.07 -0.39 -42.70
CA SER A 15 5.26 0.30 -41.69
C SER A 15 5.72 -0.03 -40.27
N LEU A 16 6.02 -1.31 -39.98
CA LEU A 16 6.54 -1.76 -38.68
C LEU A 16 7.93 -1.19 -38.39
N LEU A 17 8.80 -1.15 -39.41
CA LEU A 17 10.11 -0.48 -39.31
C LEU A 17 9.95 1.02 -39.08
N LEU A 18 9.06 1.70 -39.79
CA LEU A 18 8.80 3.14 -39.61
C LEU A 18 8.27 3.46 -38.20
N THR A 19 7.37 2.64 -37.64
CA THR A 19 6.89 2.83 -36.25
C THR A 19 7.99 2.63 -35.22
N ALA A 20 8.87 1.64 -35.42
CA ALA A 20 10.02 1.42 -34.53
C ALA A 20 11.04 2.58 -34.61
N PHE A 21 11.26 3.15 -35.79
CA PHE A 21 12.11 4.34 -35.96
C PHE A 21 11.47 5.59 -35.35
N LEU A 22 10.15 5.79 -35.49
CA LEU A 22 9.44 6.92 -34.90
C LEU A 22 9.43 6.87 -33.37
N GLN A 23 9.24 5.68 -32.76
CA GLN A 23 9.34 5.53 -31.30
C GLN A 23 10.76 5.76 -30.78
N ALA A 24 11.80 5.41 -31.55
CA ALA A 24 13.19 5.67 -31.17
C ALA A 24 13.56 7.17 -31.20
N ASP A 25 12.96 7.95 -32.10
CA ASP A 25 13.18 9.40 -32.17
C ASP A 25 12.44 10.16 -31.05
N GLU A 26 11.22 9.74 -30.66
CA GLU A 26 10.46 10.37 -29.55
C GLU A 26 11.15 10.20 -28.18
N LEU A 27 11.95 9.14 -27.98
CA LEU A 27 12.66 8.89 -26.72
C LEU A 27 13.86 9.81 -26.50
N ASN A 28 14.40 10.42 -27.57
CA ASN A 28 15.57 11.31 -27.50
C ASN A 28 15.21 12.80 -27.52
N GLU A 29 13.93 13.13 -27.51
CA GLU A 29 13.48 14.52 -27.48
C GLU A 29 13.79 15.17 -26.12
N PRO A 30 14.33 16.40 -26.12
CA PRO A 30 14.52 17.15 -24.88
C PRO A 30 13.17 17.38 -24.18
N ILE A 31 13.10 17.08 -22.88
CA ILE A 31 11.90 17.26 -22.05
C ILE A 31 12.03 18.55 -21.25
N GLU A 32 11.13 19.50 -21.49
CA GLU A 32 11.12 20.83 -20.84
C GLU A 32 10.33 20.85 -19.51
N THR A 33 9.65 19.76 -19.17
CA THR A 33 8.75 19.64 -18.01
C THR A 33 9.31 18.71 -16.93
N GLY A 34 8.84 18.87 -15.68
CA GLY A 34 9.27 18.08 -14.53
C GLY A 34 10.57 18.54 -13.88
N PHE A 35 10.96 17.91 -12.77
CA PHE A 35 12.07 18.34 -11.92
C PHE A 35 12.96 17.15 -11.58
N VAL A 36 14.29 17.31 -11.71
CA VAL A 36 15.25 16.25 -11.44
C VAL A 36 16.30 16.75 -10.47
N PHE A 37 16.54 15.98 -9.42
CA PHE A 37 17.63 16.18 -8.47
C PHE A 37 18.51 14.92 -8.46
N TRP A 38 19.83 15.10 -8.44
CA TRP A 38 20.81 14.03 -8.27
C TRP A 38 21.64 14.30 -7.03
N GLU A 39 21.56 13.42 -6.04
CA GLU A 39 22.27 13.54 -4.76
C GLU A 39 21.99 14.90 -4.08
N GLY A 40 20.74 15.39 -4.18
CA GLY A 40 20.31 16.69 -3.66
C GLY A 40 20.54 17.90 -4.58
N LYS A 41 21.30 17.75 -5.67
CA LYS A 41 21.57 18.83 -6.63
C LYS A 41 20.52 18.89 -7.73
N TYR A 42 19.93 20.05 -7.96
CA TYR A 42 19.01 20.24 -9.08
C TYR A 42 19.73 20.14 -10.43
N ILE A 43 19.13 19.40 -11.36
CA ILE A 43 19.58 19.25 -12.73
C ILE A 43 18.69 20.13 -13.63
N GLU A 44 19.31 20.99 -14.42
CA GLU A 44 18.59 21.93 -15.28
C GLU A 44 17.95 21.24 -16.49
N ALA A 45 16.74 21.67 -16.83
CA ALA A 45 16.06 21.29 -18.07
C ALA A 45 16.66 22.08 -19.27
N PRO A 46 16.52 21.57 -20.52
CA PRO A 46 15.79 20.36 -20.90
C PRO A 46 16.48 19.05 -20.51
N TYR A 47 15.68 18.04 -20.17
CA TYR A 47 16.18 16.70 -19.85
C TYR A 47 16.30 15.83 -21.08
N ARG A 48 17.46 15.20 -21.24
CA ARG A 48 17.69 14.11 -22.17
C ARG A 48 17.83 12.83 -21.36
N VAL A 49 16.85 11.94 -21.48
CA VAL A 49 16.87 10.65 -20.81
C VAL A 49 17.36 9.61 -21.80
N GLU A 50 18.49 8.98 -21.49
CA GLU A 50 19.11 7.98 -22.37
C GLU A 50 19.47 6.71 -21.60
N ARG A 51 19.50 5.57 -22.29
CA ARG A 51 19.97 4.30 -21.74
C ARG A 51 21.26 3.90 -22.44
N ASN A 52 22.29 3.59 -21.66
CA ASN A 52 23.47 2.90 -22.13
C ASN A 52 23.60 1.58 -21.35
N ASP A 53 23.42 0.46 -22.05
CA ASP A 53 23.31 -0.87 -21.44
C ASP A 53 22.24 -0.95 -20.33
N LEU A 54 22.67 -1.20 -19.10
CA LEU A 54 21.82 -1.34 -17.92
C LEU A 54 21.81 -0.08 -17.04
N THR A 55 22.32 1.03 -17.59
CA THR A 55 22.36 2.32 -16.91
C THR A 55 21.47 3.33 -17.62
N VAL A 56 20.64 4.02 -16.85
CA VAL A 56 19.82 5.16 -17.31
C VAL A 56 20.50 6.45 -16.90
N TYR A 57 20.57 7.40 -17.83
CA TYR A 57 21.16 8.70 -17.66
C TYR A 57 20.12 9.80 -17.85
N ILE A 58 20.27 10.91 -17.12
CA ILE A 58 19.62 12.18 -17.41
C ILE A 58 20.69 13.24 -17.61
N ASN A 59 20.72 13.89 -18.76
CA ASN A 59 21.73 14.89 -19.11
C ASN A 59 23.18 14.37 -18.90
N GLY A 60 23.41 13.09 -19.21
CA GLY A 60 24.69 12.40 -19.04
C GLY A 60 25.03 12.00 -17.60
N ILE A 61 24.14 12.22 -16.63
CA ILE A 61 24.31 11.81 -15.22
C ILE A 61 23.66 10.44 -15.01
N PRO A 62 24.39 9.42 -14.52
CA PRO A 62 23.83 8.09 -14.28
C PRO A 62 22.89 8.13 -13.07
N ILE A 63 21.58 8.00 -13.31
CA ILE A 63 20.54 8.08 -12.27
C ILE A 63 20.09 6.69 -11.77
N ARG A 64 20.28 5.64 -12.58
CA ARG A 64 20.00 4.25 -12.21
C ARG A 64 21.02 3.34 -12.86
N GLU A 65 21.76 2.57 -12.07
CA GLU A 65 22.74 1.58 -12.55
C GLU A 65 22.30 0.18 -12.10
N LYS A 66 22.14 -0.75 -13.04
CA LYS A 66 21.99 -2.18 -12.74
C LYS A 66 23.25 -2.92 -13.19
N THR A 67 23.77 -3.80 -12.33
CA THR A 67 24.90 -4.66 -12.67
C THR A 67 24.37 -6.02 -13.10
N TYR A 68 24.68 -6.45 -14.32
CA TYR A 68 24.47 -7.83 -14.73
C TYR A 68 25.59 -8.68 -14.17
N HIS A 69 25.23 -9.66 -13.34
CA HIS A 69 26.14 -10.71 -12.92
C HIS A 69 25.83 -11.95 -13.74
N GLU A 70 26.72 -12.29 -14.68
CA GLU A 70 26.61 -13.52 -15.44
C GLU A 70 26.59 -14.70 -14.46
N GLN A 71 25.45 -15.39 -14.39
CA GLN A 71 25.35 -16.58 -13.57
C GLN A 71 26.22 -17.67 -14.17
N LYS A 72 27.36 -17.92 -13.54
CA LYS A 72 28.04 -19.20 -13.72
C LYS A 72 27.34 -20.21 -12.83
N GLU A 73 26.73 -21.24 -13.45
CA GLU A 73 26.21 -22.38 -12.71
C GLU A 73 27.31 -22.85 -11.75
N ILE A 74 26.99 -22.82 -10.46
CA ILE A 74 27.94 -23.21 -9.42
C ILE A 74 28.00 -24.73 -9.44
N TYR A 75 28.87 -25.28 -10.26
CA TYR A 75 29.12 -26.72 -10.30
C TYR A 75 30.01 -27.11 -9.12
N VAL A 76 29.50 -27.99 -8.25
CA VAL A 76 30.22 -28.51 -7.09
C VAL A 76 30.49 -29.98 -7.36
N ASP A 77 31.69 -30.27 -7.88
CA ASP A 77 32.08 -31.64 -8.28
C ASP A 77 32.35 -32.54 -7.07
N GLU A 78 33.00 -31.97 -6.04
CA GLU A 78 33.39 -32.69 -4.83
C GLU A 78 32.49 -32.31 -3.66
N ASP A 79 32.12 -33.29 -2.83
CA ASP A 79 31.38 -33.04 -1.58
C ASP A 79 32.24 -32.15 -0.67
N PRO A 80 31.76 -30.96 -0.25
CA PRO A 80 32.53 -30.07 0.62
C PRO A 80 32.73 -30.62 2.04
N GLY A 81 32.16 -31.79 2.35
CA GLY A 81 32.25 -32.46 3.65
C GLY A 81 31.14 -32.04 4.60
N ASP A 82 31.12 -32.64 5.77
CA ASP A 82 30.21 -32.29 6.85
C ASP A 82 30.86 -31.24 7.77
N LEU A 83 30.05 -30.46 8.47
CA LEU A 83 30.52 -29.43 9.41
C LEU A 83 30.71 -30.03 10.82
N ASP A 84 31.47 -31.13 10.91
CA ASP A 84 31.66 -31.92 12.13
C ASP A 84 32.48 -31.20 13.22
N TYR A 85 33.18 -30.13 12.85
CA TYR A 85 33.98 -29.29 13.75
C TYR A 85 33.21 -28.10 14.36
N VAL A 86 31.94 -27.92 14.02
CA VAL A 86 31.14 -26.81 14.57
C VAL A 86 30.68 -27.16 15.98
N SER A 87 30.88 -26.24 16.92
CA SER A 87 30.48 -26.44 18.31
C SER A 87 28.96 -26.51 18.45
N LYS A 88 28.45 -27.35 19.37
CA LYS A 88 27.03 -27.34 19.78
C LYS A 88 26.56 -26.00 20.37
N TYR A 89 27.50 -25.13 20.74
CA TYR A 89 27.25 -23.78 21.25
C TYR A 89 27.31 -22.71 20.16
N ALA A 90 27.49 -23.10 18.89
CA ALA A 90 27.39 -22.18 17.78
C ALA A 90 25.91 -21.81 17.55
N GLY A 91 25.63 -20.55 17.18
CA GLY A 91 24.32 -20.16 16.67
C GLY A 91 24.20 -20.41 15.16
N ILE A 92 23.00 -20.25 14.61
CA ILE A 92 22.68 -20.49 13.19
C ILE A 92 23.60 -19.67 12.26
N ARG A 93 24.00 -18.47 12.69
CA ARG A 93 24.93 -17.58 11.96
C ARG A 93 26.32 -18.17 11.73
N ALA A 94 26.71 -19.20 12.49
CA ALA A 94 27.98 -19.89 12.26
C ALA A 94 28.04 -20.58 10.89
N LEU A 95 26.89 -20.93 10.32
CA LEU A 95 26.80 -21.45 8.96
C LEU A 95 27.37 -20.47 7.92
N ASP A 96 27.11 -19.17 8.07
CA ASP A 96 27.54 -18.15 7.10
C ASP A 96 28.97 -17.66 7.28
N THR A 97 29.60 -17.98 8.41
CA THR A 97 31.01 -17.64 8.66
C THR A 97 31.97 -18.69 8.12
N LEU A 98 31.50 -19.93 7.96
CA LEU A 98 32.29 -21.05 7.45
C LEU A 98 32.27 -21.04 5.92
N ARG A 99 33.38 -20.59 5.33
CA ARG A 99 33.50 -20.36 3.90
C ARG A 99 34.60 -21.23 3.29
N ASN A 100 34.41 -21.63 2.04
CA ASN A 100 35.49 -22.22 1.24
C ASN A 100 36.49 -21.12 0.80
N ASP A 101 37.52 -21.52 0.05
CA ASP A 101 38.56 -20.60 -0.45
C ASP A 101 38.00 -19.47 -1.36
N ASP A 102 36.87 -19.71 -2.02
CA ASP A 102 36.16 -18.70 -2.84
C ASP A 102 35.21 -17.80 -2.02
N GLY A 103 35.22 -17.94 -0.70
CA GLY A 103 34.40 -17.13 0.20
C GLY A 103 32.91 -17.53 0.23
N ARG A 104 32.53 -18.72 -0.26
CA ARG A 104 31.12 -19.19 -0.27
C ARG A 104 30.82 -20.03 0.97
N PRO A 105 29.63 -19.90 1.58
CA PRO A 105 29.26 -20.71 2.74
C PRO A 105 29.31 -22.21 2.42
N ILE A 106 29.94 -23.00 3.29
CA ILE A 106 30.13 -24.44 3.09
C ILE A 106 28.79 -25.17 3.02
N TRP A 107 27.82 -24.79 3.86
CA TRP A 107 26.47 -25.36 3.84
C TRP A 107 25.78 -25.18 2.49
N PHE A 108 25.96 -24.01 1.86
CA PHE A 108 25.38 -23.71 0.56
C PHE A 108 25.99 -24.63 -0.51
N LEU A 109 27.31 -24.81 -0.49
CA LEU A 109 28.00 -25.72 -1.40
C LEU A 109 27.55 -27.18 -1.19
N LYS A 110 27.30 -27.59 0.05
CA LYS A 110 26.79 -28.93 0.38
C LYS A 110 25.40 -29.15 -0.21
N VAL A 111 24.49 -28.18 -0.02
CA VAL A 111 23.15 -28.23 -0.62
C VAL A 111 23.25 -28.33 -2.14
N ARG A 112 24.09 -27.51 -2.79
CA ARG A 112 24.29 -27.55 -4.25
C ARG A 112 24.88 -28.88 -4.74
N TYR A 113 25.87 -29.41 -4.05
CA TYR A 113 26.41 -30.74 -4.33
C TYR A 113 25.32 -31.81 -4.28
N LEU A 114 24.51 -31.82 -3.21
CA LEU A 114 23.43 -32.79 -3.06
C LEU A 114 22.37 -32.65 -4.17
N GLN A 115 22.03 -31.44 -4.59
CA GLN A 115 21.11 -31.19 -5.71
C GLN A 115 21.66 -31.62 -7.07
N GLN A 116 22.99 -31.57 -7.28
CA GLN A 116 23.62 -31.87 -8.57
C GLN A 116 23.91 -33.36 -8.78
N HIS A 117 24.15 -34.09 -7.69
CA HIS A 117 24.61 -35.48 -7.75
C HIS A 117 23.54 -36.52 -7.39
N TYR A 118 22.35 -36.09 -6.95
CA TYR A 118 21.26 -36.99 -6.55
C TYR A 118 19.92 -36.58 -7.21
N SER A 119 18.98 -37.52 -7.31
CA SER A 119 17.61 -37.19 -7.70
C SER A 119 16.94 -36.30 -6.66
N GLU A 120 15.97 -35.49 -7.06
CA GLU A 120 15.31 -34.49 -6.20
C GLU A 120 14.88 -35.05 -4.83
N ASP A 121 14.16 -36.18 -4.81
CA ASP A 121 13.74 -36.83 -3.57
C ASP A 121 14.92 -37.24 -2.66
N ILE A 122 16.00 -37.75 -3.25
CA ILE A 122 17.19 -38.21 -2.52
C ILE A 122 17.99 -37.00 -2.03
N ALA A 123 18.10 -35.95 -2.84
CA ALA A 123 18.75 -34.70 -2.48
C ALA A 123 18.04 -34.06 -1.28
N LEU A 124 16.71 -33.94 -1.35
CA LEU A 124 15.87 -33.40 -0.28
C LEU A 124 16.06 -34.16 1.03
N GLN A 125 16.03 -35.49 0.99
CA GLN A 125 16.28 -36.31 2.17
C GLN A 125 17.68 -36.04 2.74
N LYS A 126 18.71 -36.03 1.89
CA LYS A 126 20.09 -35.80 2.32
C LYS A 126 20.34 -34.39 2.86
N ILE A 127 19.67 -33.37 2.33
CA ILE A 127 19.75 -32.00 2.83
C ILE A 127 19.16 -31.94 4.25
N ASN A 128 17.99 -32.56 4.46
CA ASN A 128 17.39 -32.65 5.79
C ASN A 128 18.29 -33.38 6.78
N ASP A 129 18.86 -34.52 6.37
CA ASP A 129 19.78 -35.30 7.20
C ASP A 129 21.05 -34.50 7.54
N TYR A 130 21.59 -33.76 6.57
CA TYR A 130 22.74 -32.88 6.78
C TYR A 130 22.48 -31.84 7.87
N PHE A 131 21.39 -31.05 7.76
CA PHE A 131 21.10 -30.04 8.78
C PHE A 131 20.77 -30.65 10.15
N ARG A 132 20.06 -31.78 10.19
CA ARG A 132 19.78 -32.50 11.44
C ARG A 132 21.03 -33.08 12.10
N SER A 133 22.08 -33.35 11.33
CA SER A 133 23.35 -33.87 11.87
C SER A 133 24.20 -32.80 12.57
N LEU A 134 23.90 -31.52 12.35
CA LEU A 134 24.67 -30.42 12.93
C LEU A 134 24.37 -30.27 14.43
N PRO A 135 25.39 -30.15 15.28
CA PRO A 135 25.24 -30.31 16.73
C PRO A 135 24.54 -29.16 17.46
N PHE A 136 24.26 -28.05 16.77
CA PHE A 136 23.58 -26.87 17.31
C PHE A 136 22.17 -26.64 16.74
N ILE A 137 21.73 -27.51 15.82
CA ILE A 137 20.39 -27.44 15.25
C ILE A 137 19.40 -28.18 16.14
N GLU A 138 18.34 -27.47 16.55
CA GLU A 138 17.26 -28.05 17.35
C GLU A 138 16.25 -28.76 16.45
N LYS A 139 15.85 -28.09 15.36
CA LYS A 139 14.77 -28.57 14.49
C LYS A 139 14.97 -28.15 13.04
N VAL A 140 14.45 -29.00 12.15
CA VAL A 140 14.38 -28.77 10.71
C VAL A 140 12.95 -29.08 10.27
N GLU A 141 12.26 -28.06 9.78
CA GLU A 141 10.84 -28.07 9.44
C GLU A 141 10.65 -27.65 7.97
N LYS A 142 9.60 -28.13 7.30
CA LYS A 142 9.21 -27.60 5.99
C LYS A 142 8.58 -26.21 6.17
N TYR A 143 8.81 -25.28 5.25
CA TYR A 143 8.37 -23.89 5.40
C TYR A 143 7.73 -23.36 4.12
N ILE A 144 6.45 -22.98 4.20
CA ILE A 144 5.63 -22.29 3.18
C ILE A 144 5.42 -23.08 1.87
N SER A 145 6.33 -23.96 1.47
CA SER A 145 6.21 -24.86 0.32
C SER A 145 7.12 -26.09 0.50
N ASP A 146 7.01 -27.08 -0.40
CA ASP A 146 7.96 -28.19 -0.50
C ASP A 146 9.37 -27.75 -0.99
N GLU A 147 9.61 -26.45 -1.15
CA GLU A 147 10.83 -25.90 -1.76
C GLU A 147 11.77 -25.22 -0.76
N ILE A 148 11.34 -25.02 0.49
CA ILE A 148 12.13 -24.37 1.55
C ILE A 148 12.02 -25.17 2.85
N ILE A 149 13.15 -25.37 3.53
CA ILE A 149 13.16 -25.79 4.94
C ILE A 149 13.54 -24.62 5.84
N LYS A 150 12.91 -24.57 7.00
CA LYS A 150 13.31 -23.71 8.12
C LYS A 150 14.17 -24.53 9.07
N VAL A 151 15.40 -24.09 9.27
CA VAL A 151 16.37 -24.68 10.18
C VAL A 151 16.47 -23.77 11.40
N THR A 152 16.15 -24.28 12.59
CA THR A 152 16.18 -23.50 13.84
C THR A 152 17.21 -24.07 14.80
N ASP A 153 18.01 -23.20 15.40
CA ASP A 153 18.99 -23.57 16.42
C ASP A 153 18.39 -23.59 17.84
N TYR A 154 19.17 -24.04 18.82
CA TYR A 154 18.74 -24.05 20.23
C TYR A 154 18.60 -22.65 20.88
N PHE A 155 18.94 -21.57 20.17
CA PHE A 155 18.72 -20.20 20.61
C PHE A 155 17.43 -19.59 20.03
N GLY A 156 16.72 -20.32 19.18
CA GLY A 156 15.50 -19.86 18.50
C GLY A 156 15.77 -19.05 17.23
N GLU A 157 17.03 -18.84 16.83
CA GLU A 157 17.33 -18.22 15.55
C GLU A 157 17.04 -19.21 14.41
N SER A 158 16.54 -18.71 13.28
CA SER A 158 16.14 -19.54 12.15
C SER A 158 16.78 -19.10 10.83
N LEU A 159 17.11 -20.07 9.99
CA LEU A 159 17.58 -19.89 8.62
C LEU A 159 16.61 -20.58 7.66
N LEU A 160 16.21 -19.87 6.61
CA LEU A 160 15.45 -20.46 5.51
C LEU A 160 16.41 -20.98 4.45
N VAL A 161 16.30 -22.27 4.13
CA VAL A 161 17.19 -22.95 3.20
C VAL A 161 16.37 -23.44 2.00
N PRO A 162 16.63 -22.95 0.78
CA PRO A 162 16.00 -23.47 -0.42
C PRO A 162 16.54 -24.88 -0.73
N ILE A 163 15.66 -25.87 -0.79
CA ILE A 163 16.03 -27.29 -0.94
C ILE A 163 15.79 -27.85 -2.34
N LYS A 164 14.82 -27.29 -3.07
CA LYS A 164 14.64 -27.62 -4.47
C LYS A 164 15.77 -26.99 -5.26
N LYS A 165 16.24 -27.67 -6.32
CA LYS A 165 17.01 -26.97 -7.35
C LYS A 165 16.03 -25.91 -7.83
N THR A 166 16.15 -24.67 -7.37
CA THR A 166 15.48 -23.57 -8.04
C THR A 166 15.90 -23.76 -9.48
N SER A 167 14.99 -24.23 -10.34
CA SER A 167 15.07 -23.97 -11.78
C SER A 167 15.39 -22.51 -11.77
N HIS A 168 16.66 -22.19 -12.09
CA HIS A 168 17.36 -20.96 -11.73
C HIS A 168 16.37 -19.94 -11.21
N GLU A 169 16.45 -19.41 -9.98
CA GLU A 169 15.84 -18.07 -9.78
C GLU A 169 16.32 -17.31 -11.01
N GLU A 170 15.43 -17.08 -11.98
CA GLU A 170 15.83 -16.77 -13.33
C GLU A 170 16.16 -15.31 -13.13
N TYR A 171 17.38 -15.06 -12.66
CA TYR A 171 17.93 -13.73 -12.60
C TYR A 171 17.67 -13.25 -14.01
N PRO A 172 16.92 -12.15 -14.15
CA PRO A 172 16.44 -11.75 -15.44
C PRO A 172 17.63 -11.78 -16.38
N SER A 173 17.46 -12.51 -17.48
CA SER A 173 18.44 -12.57 -18.56
C SER A 173 18.90 -11.15 -18.89
N LEU A 174 20.08 -11.01 -19.49
CA LEU A 174 20.54 -9.67 -19.90
C LEU A 174 19.49 -8.94 -20.77
N GLU A 175 18.71 -9.70 -21.55
CA GLU A 175 17.58 -9.19 -22.33
C GLU A 175 16.42 -8.71 -21.44
N GLU A 176 15.99 -9.48 -20.44
CA GLU A 176 14.95 -9.07 -19.48
C GLU A 176 15.39 -7.88 -18.61
N MET A 177 16.65 -7.86 -18.16
CA MET A 177 17.21 -6.70 -17.46
C MET A 177 17.26 -5.47 -18.36
N THR A 178 17.61 -5.65 -19.63
CA THR A 178 17.60 -4.59 -20.64
C THR A 178 16.20 -4.05 -20.84
N LEU A 179 15.20 -4.92 -21.00
CA LEU A 179 13.80 -4.55 -21.17
C LEU A 179 13.25 -3.86 -19.92
N SER A 180 13.54 -4.38 -18.72
CA SER A 180 13.17 -3.75 -17.46
C SER A 180 13.80 -2.37 -17.29
N THR A 181 15.05 -2.20 -17.71
CA THR A 181 15.75 -0.89 -17.69
C THR A 181 15.11 0.08 -18.69
N GLN A 182 14.75 -0.41 -19.88
CA GLN A 182 14.03 0.37 -20.90
C GLN A 182 12.66 0.85 -20.38
N HIS A 183 11.85 -0.04 -19.79
CA HIS A 183 10.58 0.36 -19.18
C HIS A 183 10.78 1.37 -18.04
N GLY A 184 11.84 1.19 -17.23
CA GLY A 184 12.20 2.15 -16.18
C GLY A 184 12.53 3.55 -16.75
N MET A 185 13.26 3.61 -17.87
CA MET A 185 13.55 4.85 -18.59
C MET A 185 12.28 5.50 -19.14
N GLU A 186 11.41 4.73 -19.79
CA GLU A 186 10.14 5.21 -20.33
C GLU A 186 9.21 5.75 -19.23
N SER A 187 9.16 5.09 -18.09
CA SER A 187 8.41 5.55 -16.91
C SER A 187 8.91 6.92 -16.41
N ILE A 188 10.24 7.13 -16.38
CA ILE A 188 10.84 8.43 -16.02
C ILE A 188 10.46 9.50 -17.04
N ILE A 189 10.58 9.20 -18.34
CA ILE A 189 10.20 10.13 -19.42
C ILE A 189 8.74 10.56 -19.29
N GLN A 190 7.82 9.61 -19.12
CA GLN A 190 6.39 9.91 -18.96
C GLN A 190 6.10 10.69 -17.68
N SER A 191 6.83 10.39 -16.60
CA SER A 191 6.71 11.09 -15.32
C SER A 191 7.14 12.55 -15.43
N LEU A 192 8.29 12.83 -16.05
CA LEU A 192 8.78 14.19 -16.28
C LEU A 192 7.84 14.98 -17.20
N LYS A 193 7.32 14.34 -18.27
CA LYS A 193 6.31 14.93 -19.16
C LYS A 193 5.04 15.38 -18.42
N ARG A 194 4.74 14.80 -17.24
CA ARG A 194 3.61 15.15 -16.36
C ARG A 194 3.98 16.13 -15.22
N ASN A 195 5.10 16.84 -15.34
CA ASN A 195 5.58 17.80 -14.34
C ASN A 195 5.98 17.19 -12.98
N ASN A 196 6.18 15.88 -12.90
CA ASN A 196 6.62 15.24 -11.65
C ASN A 196 8.06 15.60 -11.28
N CYS A 197 8.38 15.49 -10.00
CA CYS A 197 9.72 15.68 -9.46
C CYS A 197 10.35 14.34 -9.07
N HIS A 198 11.64 14.18 -9.34
CA HIS A 198 12.45 13.02 -8.98
C HIS A 198 13.71 13.46 -8.22
N PHE A 199 13.94 12.86 -7.05
CA PHE A 199 15.21 12.92 -6.33
C PHE A 199 15.89 11.55 -6.45
N PHE A 200 16.94 11.48 -7.25
CA PHE A 200 17.74 10.28 -7.42
C PHE A 200 18.95 10.29 -6.48
N PHE A 201 19.22 9.13 -5.89
CA PHE A 201 20.36 8.85 -5.04
C PHE A 201 20.98 7.51 -5.46
N LYS A 202 22.26 7.29 -5.16
CA LYS A 202 22.93 6.00 -5.40
C LYS A 202 22.22 4.80 -4.74
N GLY A 203 21.44 5.06 -3.68
CA GLY A 203 20.70 4.04 -2.93
C GLY A 203 19.19 4.04 -3.14
N GLY A 204 18.64 4.90 -4.00
CA GLY A 204 17.18 4.97 -4.16
C GLY A 204 16.67 6.21 -4.88
N GLU A 205 15.36 6.39 -4.84
CA GLU A 205 14.67 7.48 -5.53
C GLU A 205 13.46 7.94 -4.71
N ILE A 206 13.23 9.25 -4.65
CA ILE A 206 11.96 9.83 -4.20
C ILE A 206 11.28 10.47 -5.39
N LYS A 207 9.96 10.36 -5.44
CA LYS A 207 9.13 10.96 -6.49
C LYS A 207 7.99 11.77 -5.88
N PHE A 208 7.74 12.94 -6.46
CA PHE A 208 6.55 13.73 -6.19
C PHE A 208 5.71 13.91 -7.45
N SER A 209 4.39 13.93 -7.29
CA SER A 209 3.49 14.35 -8.37
C SER A 209 3.70 15.81 -8.72
N GLY A 210 3.26 16.25 -9.90
CA GLY A 210 3.35 17.66 -10.30
C GLY A 210 2.68 18.62 -9.31
N ILE A 211 1.48 18.29 -8.81
CA ILE A 211 0.78 19.13 -7.81
C ILE A 211 1.59 19.22 -6.51
N LYS A 212 2.05 18.07 -5.98
CA LYS A 212 2.87 18.06 -4.77
C LYS A 212 4.18 18.81 -4.98
N THR A 213 4.78 18.71 -6.16
CA THR A 213 5.97 19.47 -6.54
C THR A 213 5.73 20.97 -6.50
N ALA A 214 4.62 21.46 -7.06
CA ALA A 214 4.29 22.89 -7.10
C ALA A 214 4.03 23.50 -5.71
N ILE A 215 3.66 22.68 -4.72
CA ILE A 215 3.27 23.11 -3.38
C ILE A 215 4.42 22.89 -2.38
N VAL A 216 4.92 21.66 -2.30
CA VAL A 216 5.86 21.23 -1.26
C VAL A 216 7.29 21.66 -1.57
N LEU A 217 7.71 21.62 -2.84
CA LEU A 217 9.10 21.86 -3.20
C LEU A 217 9.53 23.32 -2.97
N PRO A 218 8.72 24.36 -3.28
CA PRO A 218 9.07 25.75 -2.95
C PRO A 218 9.32 25.96 -1.44
N GLU A 219 8.42 25.45 -0.59
CA GLU A 219 8.56 25.55 0.87
C GLU A 219 9.78 24.79 1.38
N THR A 220 10.03 23.60 0.82
CA THR A 220 11.23 22.80 1.13
C THR A 220 12.50 23.59 0.80
N ILE A 221 12.59 24.16 -0.40
CA ILE A 221 13.76 24.93 -0.82
C ILE A 221 13.94 26.15 0.07
N SER A 222 12.87 26.90 0.35
CA SER A 222 12.88 28.07 1.22
C SER A 222 13.43 27.72 2.61
N ALA A 223 12.88 26.68 3.25
CA ALA A 223 13.32 26.21 4.56
C ALA A 223 14.77 25.70 4.56
N LEU A 224 15.18 24.97 3.53
CA LEU A 224 16.54 24.45 3.42
C LEU A 224 17.57 25.54 3.16
N MET A 225 17.19 26.63 2.48
CA MET A 225 18.04 27.78 2.21
C MET A 225 18.08 28.80 3.36
N ASP A 226 17.20 28.69 4.34
CA ASP A 226 17.20 29.58 5.50
C ASP A 226 18.33 29.19 6.48
N ASP A 227 19.36 30.03 6.55
CA ASP A 227 20.50 29.85 7.47
C ASP A 227 20.11 29.97 8.96
N SER A 228 18.93 30.52 9.27
CA SER A 228 18.43 30.63 10.64
C SER A 228 17.82 29.32 11.15
N ILE A 229 17.42 28.41 10.26
CA ILE A 229 16.87 27.11 10.62
C ILE A 229 18.03 26.13 10.91
N SER A 230 17.98 25.49 12.07
CA SER A 230 19.02 24.54 12.46
C SER A 230 19.04 23.32 11.54
N ARG A 231 20.18 22.63 11.47
CA ARG A 231 20.28 21.42 10.65
C ARG A 231 19.27 20.35 11.05
N ASP A 232 19.04 20.17 12.35
CA ASP A 232 18.09 19.18 12.85
C ASP A 232 16.65 19.57 12.52
N ASP A 233 16.32 20.87 12.59
CA ASP A 233 15.01 21.37 12.15
C ASP A 233 14.82 21.19 10.63
N LYS A 234 15.85 21.40 9.81
CA LYS A 234 15.81 21.10 8.37
C LYS A 234 15.52 19.62 8.10
N ARG A 235 16.09 18.70 8.89
CA ARG A 235 15.77 17.27 8.80
C ARG A 235 14.32 16.98 9.18
N ILE A 236 13.82 17.63 10.23
CA ILE A 236 12.41 17.51 10.67
C ILE A 236 11.48 18.01 9.56
N ILE A 237 11.78 19.15 8.94
CA ILE A 237 11.01 19.71 7.83
C ILE A 237 11.00 18.75 6.64
N LEU A 238 12.15 18.21 6.24
CA LEU A 238 12.23 17.20 5.17
C LEU A 238 11.33 16.00 5.48
N LYS A 239 11.42 15.43 6.68
CA LYS A 239 10.58 14.29 7.09
C LYS A 239 9.08 14.62 7.02
N LYS A 240 8.69 15.82 7.50
CA LYS A 240 7.30 16.28 7.49
C LYS A 240 6.76 16.54 6.08
N LEU A 241 7.60 16.98 5.15
CA LEU A 241 7.25 17.22 3.75
C LEU A 241 7.30 15.94 2.89
N SER A 242 7.13 14.78 3.54
CA SER A 242 7.15 13.43 2.94
C SER A 242 8.46 13.05 2.25
N PHE A 243 9.59 13.67 2.60
CA PHE A 243 10.89 13.07 2.35
C PHE A 243 11.16 12.08 3.48
N ALA A 244 10.60 10.87 3.38
CA ALA A 244 10.89 9.75 4.28
C ALA A 244 12.33 9.23 4.07
N LEU A 245 13.30 10.11 4.28
CA LEU A 245 14.72 9.88 4.07
C LEU A 245 15.35 9.33 5.34
N SER A 246 16.30 8.42 5.17
CA SER A 246 17.30 8.19 6.21
C SER A 246 18.01 9.51 6.52
N ASP A 247 18.48 9.68 7.75
CA ASP A 247 19.16 10.92 8.15
C ASP A 247 20.34 11.24 7.22
N GLN A 248 21.02 10.22 6.69
CA GLN A 248 22.11 10.37 5.71
C GLN A 248 21.64 10.98 4.38
N LEU A 249 20.50 10.54 3.85
CA LEU A 249 19.95 11.10 2.61
C LEU A 249 19.38 12.50 2.83
N GLY A 250 18.75 12.75 3.99
CA GLY A 250 18.30 14.08 4.37
C GLY A 250 19.47 15.07 4.45
N ASP A 251 20.56 14.65 5.09
CA ASP A 251 21.82 15.41 5.14
C ASP A 251 22.37 15.72 3.75
N MET A 252 22.34 14.73 2.86
CA MET A 252 22.80 14.91 1.49
C MET A 252 21.98 15.97 0.74
N VAL A 253 20.66 16.01 0.91
CA VAL A 253 19.82 17.07 0.35
C VAL A 253 20.18 18.43 0.96
N ILE A 254 20.31 18.50 2.29
CA ILE A 254 20.68 19.74 3.01
C ILE A 254 22.03 20.28 2.52
N ASP A 255 23.02 19.41 2.33
CA ASP A 255 24.39 19.80 2.00
C ASP A 255 24.59 20.18 0.54
N ASN A 256 23.81 19.56 -0.36
CA ASN A 256 24.01 19.69 -1.80
C ASN A 256 22.97 20.55 -2.50
N LEU A 257 21.83 20.85 -1.87
CA LEU A 257 20.85 21.74 -2.47
C LEU A 257 21.46 23.14 -2.58
N GLU A 258 21.51 23.65 -3.81
CA GLU A 258 22.03 24.98 -4.13
C GLU A 258 20.90 25.80 -4.78
N TYR A 259 20.88 27.11 -4.51
CA TYR A 259 19.92 28.01 -5.15
C TYR A 259 20.09 27.97 -6.68
N ASN A 260 18.97 27.79 -7.39
CA ASN A 260 18.95 27.76 -8.85
C ASN A 260 17.79 28.64 -9.39
N PRO A 261 18.08 29.72 -10.15
CA PRO A 261 17.05 30.60 -10.69
C PRO A 261 16.09 29.92 -11.67
N GLN A 262 16.57 28.93 -12.44
CA GLN A 262 15.73 28.18 -13.37
C GLN A 262 14.72 27.31 -12.62
N LEU A 263 15.13 26.70 -11.51
CA LEU A 263 14.24 25.92 -10.64
C LEU A 263 13.10 26.79 -10.08
N GLU A 264 13.43 27.95 -9.51
CA GLU A 264 12.45 28.88 -8.95
C GLU A 264 11.44 29.35 -10.01
N MET A 265 11.94 29.77 -11.17
CA MET A 265 11.10 30.20 -12.29
C MET A 265 10.14 29.08 -12.75
N ARG A 266 10.63 27.85 -12.92
CA ARG A 266 9.81 26.73 -13.40
C ARG A 266 8.79 26.25 -12.36
N LEU A 267 9.11 26.38 -11.07
CA LEU A 267 8.15 26.10 -10.00
C LEU A 267 7.00 27.12 -10.00
N ASP A 268 7.30 28.40 -10.20
CA ASP A 268 6.26 29.43 -10.36
C ASP A 268 5.41 29.17 -11.62
N GLU A 269 6.04 28.87 -12.75
CA GLU A 269 5.32 28.51 -13.99
C GLU A 269 4.36 27.32 -13.79
N LEU A 270 4.81 26.25 -13.15
CA LEU A 270 3.96 25.10 -12.84
C LEU A 270 2.80 25.46 -11.91
N ARG A 271 3.06 26.26 -10.87
CA ARG A 271 2.01 26.75 -9.97
C ARG A 271 0.95 27.54 -10.74
N GLN A 272 1.37 28.48 -11.60
CA GLN A 272 0.45 29.26 -12.41
C GLN A 272 -0.33 28.39 -13.41
N GLU A 273 0.30 27.35 -13.98
CA GLU A 273 -0.39 26.38 -14.84
C GLU A 273 -1.50 25.64 -14.09
N ILE A 274 -1.22 25.14 -12.88
CA ILE A 274 -2.22 24.43 -12.06
C ILE A 274 -3.35 25.36 -11.65
N ILE A 275 -3.06 26.57 -11.18
CA ILE A 275 -4.08 27.57 -10.82
C ILE A 275 -4.97 27.90 -12.02
N LYS A 276 -4.38 28.06 -13.20
CA LYS A 276 -5.12 28.32 -14.44
C LYS A 276 -6.01 27.13 -14.83
N GLU A 277 -5.58 25.90 -14.61
CA GLU A 277 -6.33 24.69 -14.96
C GLU A 277 -7.44 24.36 -13.94
N LYS A 278 -7.14 24.47 -12.65
CA LYS A 278 -7.99 23.96 -11.55
C LYS A 278 -8.67 25.05 -10.72
N GLY A 279 -8.22 26.29 -10.80
CA GLY A 279 -8.69 27.42 -9.99
C GLY A 279 -7.81 27.68 -8.75
N GLU A 280 -7.83 28.92 -8.28
CA GLU A 280 -7.05 29.40 -7.13
C GLU A 280 -7.53 28.75 -5.81
N ASP A 281 -8.85 28.71 -5.58
CA ASP A 281 -9.45 28.08 -4.40
C ASP A 281 -9.03 26.60 -4.24
N TYR A 282 -8.97 25.86 -5.36
CA TYR A 282 -8.52 24.46 -5.34
C TYR A 282 -7.05 24.35 -4.92
N PHE A 283 -6.19 25.21 -5.45
CA PHE A 283 -4.77 25.21 -5.13
C PHE A 283 -4.54 25.60 -3.66
N GLU A 284 -5.23 26.63 -3.15
CA GLU A 284 -5.10 27.08 -1.77
C GLU A 284 -5.56 26.01 -0.78
N ASN A 285 -6.66 25.29 -1.06
CA ASN A 285 -7.14 24.21 -0.21
C ASN A 285 -6.12 23.06 -0.13
N ILE A 286 -5.60 22.58 -1.28
CA ILE A 286 -4.60 21.51 -1.28
C ILE A 286 -3.28 21.96 -0.64
N GLN A 287 -2.88 23.21 -0.86
CA GLN A 287 -1.70 23.77 -0.21
C GLN A 287 -1.88 23.77 1.31
N LYS A 288 -3.06 24.18 1.79
CA LYS A 288 -3.39 24.17 3.20
C LYS A 288 -3.35 22.76 3.78
N ASP A 289 -3.90 21.77 3.08
CA ASP A 289 -3.92 20.39 3.55
C ASP A 289 -2.49 19.81 3.64
N LEU A 290 -1.74 19.89 2.54
CA LEU A 290 -0.37 19.34 2.46
C LEU A 290 0.62 20.04 3.38
N LEU A 291 0.44 21.33 3.69
CA LEU A 291 1.33 22.07 4.59
C LEU A 291 0.87 22.00 6.05
N ASN A 292 -0.42 21.91 6.36
CA ASN A 292 -0.89 21.80 7.75
C ASN A 292 -0.71 20.40 8.35
N GLU A 293 -0.62 19.36 7.52
CA GLU A 293 -0.15 18.04 7.97
C GLU A 293 1.28 18.10 8.56
N SER A 294 2.08 19.10 8.16
CA SER A 294 3.46 19.28 8.63
C SER A 294 3.59 20.09 9.93
N SER A 295 2.64 20.96 10.27
CA SER A 295 2.82 21.92 11.37
C SER A 295 2.39 21.40 12.74
N GLY A 296 1.64 20.30 12.85
CA GLY A 296 1.19 19.73 14.13
C GLY A 296 0.22 20.61 14.92
N GLU A 297 0.05 21.89 14.54
CA GLU A 297 -1.02 22.75 15.04
C GLU A 297 -2.25 22.55 14.16
N LYS A 298 -3.02 21.49 14.48
CA LYS A 298 -4.41 21.40 14.03
C LYS A 298 -5.17 22.61 14.57
N GLY A 299 -5.51 23.54 13.68
CA GLY A 299 -6.44 24.61 14.00
C GLY A 299 -7.76 24.02 14.48
N LYS A 300 -8.13 24.33 15.73
CA LYS A 300 -9.30 23.86 16.50
C LYS A 300 -10.69 24.16 15.89
N ASP A 301 -10.81 24.52 14.62
CA ASP A 301 -12.09 25.01 14.08
C ASP A 301 -12.32 24.73 12.58
N GLY A 302 -11.55 23.81 12.00
CA GLY A 302 -11.85 23.29 10.67
C GLY A 302 -12.63 21.99 10.81
N SER A 303 -13.91 21.98 10.47
CA SER A 303 -14.71 20.76 10.33
C SER A 303 -13.88 19.70 9.59
N LYS A 304 -13.45 18.65 10.30
CA LYS A 304 -12.87 17.46 9.68
C LYS A 304 -13.85 17.03 8.59
N GLN A 305 -13.43 17.26 7.36
CA GLN A 305 -14.24 17.10 6.18
C GLN A 305 -14.45 15.59 5.98
N ASP A 306 -15.66 15.12 6.33
CA ASP A 306 -16.21 13.83 5.96
C ASP A 306 -15.26 12.62 6.11
N CYS A 307 -14.75 12.35 7.33
CA CYS A 307 -14.12 11.06 7.63
C CYS A 307 -15.22 10.04 7.99
N CYS A 308 -15.43 9.02 7.16
CA CYS A 308 -16.31 7.88 7.47
C CYS A 308 -15.57 6.59 7.13
N SER A 309 -15.69 5.58 8.00
CA SER A 309 -15.44 4.19 7.63
C SER A 309 -16.61 3.64 6.79
N PRO A 310 -16.47 2.45 6.18
CA PRO A 310 -17.62 1.77 5.60
C PRO A 310 -18.76 1.61 6.61
N ASN A 311 -19.99 1.54 6.12
CA ASN A 311 -21.19 1.36 6.94
C ASN A 311 -21.36 -0.09 7.42
N GLY A 312 -20.36 -0.94 7.30
CA GLY A 312 -20.51 -2.35 7.66
C GLY A 312 -19.25 -3.15 7.36
N ARG A 313 -19.35 -4.45 7.63
CA ARG A 313 -18.24 -5.41 7.57
C ARG A 313 -18.35 -6.39 6.39
N GLU A 314 -19.33 -6.23 5.49
CA GLU A 314 -19.53 -7.20 4.41
C GLU A 314 -18.45 -7.04 3.34
N VAL A 315 -17.55 -8.04 3.28
CA VAL A 315 -16.51 -8.12 2.26
C VAL A 315 -16.97 -9.06 1.15
N VAL A 316 -17.09 -8.53 -0.07
CA VAL A 316 -17.51 -9.31 -1.24
C VAL A 316 -16.37 -9.40 -2.25
N PHE A 317 -16.06 -10.63 -2.66
CA PHE A 317 -15.11 -10.93 -3.72
C PHE A 317 -15.84 -11.44 -4.95
N TYR A 318 -15.54 -10.90 -6.12
CA TYR A 318 -16.02 -11.42 -7.40
C TYR A 318 -14.84 -11.74 -8.32
N TYR A 319 -14.55 -13.02 -8.47
CA TYR A 319 -13.39 -13.55 -9.19
C TYR A 319 -13.82 -14.37 -10.40
N ALA A 320 -13.99 -13.71 -11.54
CA ALA A 320 -14.46 -14.35 -12.77
C ALA A 320 -13.35 -15.00 -13.61
N ASN A 321 -12.10 -14.92 -13.16
CA ASN A 321 -10.94 -15.30 -13.96
C ASN A 321 -10.59 -16.78 -13.79
N ALA A 322 -11.37 -17.67 -14.44
CA ALA A 322 -11.28 -19.11 -14.26
C ALA A 322 -9.94 -19.78 -14.59
N PHE A 323 -8.96 -19.04 -15.14
CA PHE A 323 -7.68 -19.57 -15.60
C PHE A 323 -6.45 -19.03 -14.85
N GLU A 324 -6.60 -18.08 -13.93
CA GLU A 324 -5.55 -17.70 -12.97
C GLU A 324 -5.64 -18.61 -11.73
N ARG A 325 -4.52 -19.24 -11.33
CA ARG A 325 -4.51 -20.31 -10.30
C ARG A 325 -4.25 -19.83 -8.87
N ASP A 326 -4.02 -18.54 -8.69
CA ASP A 326 -3.48 -17.96 -7.46
C ASP A 326 -4.43 -16.88 -6.90
N TRP A 327 -5.74 -17.07 -7.08
CA TRP A 327 -6.77 -16.15 -6.60
C TRP A 327 -6.82 -16.05 -5.08
N GLU A 328 -6.44 -17.13 -4.40
CA GLU A 328 -6.39 -17.22 -2.95
C GLU A 328 -5.43 -16.17 -2.35
N ASP A 329 -4.28 -15.92 -3.00
CA ASP A 329 -3.30 -14.92 -2.55
C ASP A 329 -3.86 -13.49 -2.61
N GLU A 330 -4.65 -13.19 -3.65
CA GLU A 330 -5.27 -11.87 -3.79
C GLU A 330 -6.40 -11.66 -2.78
N ILE A 331 -7.21 -12.69 -2.55
CA ILE A 331 -8.22 -12.66 -1.50
C ILE A 331 -7.54 -12.48 -0.14
N ALA A 332 -6.52 -13.28 0.17
CA ALA A 332 -5.73 -13.17 1.40
C ALA A 332 -5.11 -11.78 1.58
N SER A 333 -4.63 -11.14 0.50
CA SER A 333 -4.08 -9.78 0.55
C SER A 333 -5.08 -8.72 1.05
N ILE A 334 -6.37 -9.01 1.00
CA ILE A 334 -7.45 -8.16 1.50
C ILE A 334 -8.00 -8.72 2.80
N THR A 335 -8.40 -10.00 2.84
CA THR A 335 -9.01 -10.62 4.02
C THR A 335 -8.08 -10.64 5.21
N ASP A 336 -6.79 -10.95 5.06
CA ASP A 336 -5.87 -11.04 6.21
C ASP A 336 -5.68 -9.67 6.89
N ASN A 337 -5.69 -8.59 6.10
CA ASN A 337 -5.54 -7.23 6.62
C ASN A 337 -6.84 -6.68 7.22
N ILE A 338 -7.99 -7.22 6.80
CA ILE A 338 -9.32 -6.92 7.34
C ILE A 338 -9.63 -7.80 8.57
N GLU A 339 -9.18 -9.05 8.59
CA GLU A 339 -9.23 -9.95 9.75
C GLU A 339 -8.43 -9.35 10.90
N ALA A 340 -7.23 -8.85 10.60
CA ALA A 340 -6.44 -8.09 11.55
C ALA A 340 -7.13 -6.79 12.00
N GLN A 341 -8.22 -6.37 11.38
CA GLN A 341 -8.96 -5.17 11.78
C GLN A 341 -10.09 -5.46 12.76
N TRP A 342 -10.73 -6.63 12.68
CA TRP A 342 -11.86 -6.91 13.55
C TRP A 342 -11.67 -8.25 14.26
N PRO A 343 -11.48 -8.27 15.59
CA PRO A 343 -11.29 -9.53 16.34
C PRO A 343 -12.53 -10.44 16.29
N TYR A 344 -13.68 -9.87 15.89
CA TYR A 344 -14.94 -10.57 15.62
C TYR A 344 -15.21 -10.82 14.14
N PHE A 345 -14.32 -10.41 13.22
CA PHE A 345 -14.44 -10.80 11.82
C PHE A 345 -14.22 -12.29 11.72
N ASN A 346 -15.25 -12.99 11.28
CA ASN A 346 -15.09 -14.35 10.84
C ASN A 346 -14.69 -14.28 9.37
N ALA A 347 -13.51 -14.77 8.99
CA ALA A 347 -13.11 -14.97 7.59
C ALA A 347 -14.22 -15.61 6.74
N SER A 348 -14.98 -16.52 7.37
CA SER A 348 -16.15 -17.21 6.81
C SER A 348 -17.34 -16.30 6.49
N ALA A 349 -17.32 -15.03 6.90
CA ALA A 349 -18.32 -14.01 6.61
C ALA A 349 -18.06 -13.29 5.28
N SER A 350 -16.87 -13.47 4.67
CA SER A 350 -16.61 -12.96 3.32
C SER A 350 -17.46 -13.71 2.29
N VAL A 351 -18.14 -12.98 1.42
CA VAL A 351 -18.89 -13.56 0.31
C VAL A 351 -17.98 -13.68 -0.91
N ILE A 352 -17.58 -14.91 -1.24
CA ILE A 352 -16.69 -15.17 -2.37
C ILE A 352 -17.47 -15.78 -3.52
N TYR A 353 -17.63 -15.01 -4.60
CA TYR A 353 -18.06 -15.50 -5.90
C TYR A 353 -16.83 -15.77 -6.75
N TYR A 354 -16.58 -17.04 -7.06
CA TYR A 354 -15.47 -17.45 -7.91
C TYR A 354 -15.92 -18.47 -8.96
N ASP A 355 -15.16 -18.50 -10.04
CA ASP A 355 -15.18 -19.50 -11.09
C ASP A 355 -13.81 -20.18 -11.16
N ASN A 356 -13.77 -21.51 -11.00
CA ASN A 356 -12.56 -22.31 -11.12
C ASN A 356 -12.65 -23.36 -12.26
N THR A 357 -13.71 -23.29 -13.06
CA THR A 357 -13.98 -24.23 -14.15
C THR A 357 -13.49 -23.64 -15.48
N SER A 358 -12.18 -23.76 -15.73
CA SER A 358 -11.62 -23.33 -17.02
C SER A 358 -12.05 -24.25 -18.17
N ASN A 359 -12.21 -23.69 -19.39
CA ASN A 359 -12.50 -24.44 -20.62
C ASN A 359 -13.88 -25.13 -20.66
N ASP A 360 -14.89 -24.51 -20.06
CA ASP A 360 -16.29 -24.90 -20.20
C ASP A 360 -17.25 -23.69 -20.21
N ASP A 361 -18.55 -23.94 -20.06
CA ASP A 361 -19.61 -22.92 -20.02
C ASP A 361 -20.21 -22.75 -18.60
N GLU A 362 -19.59 -23.38 -17.59
CA GLU A 362 -20.03 -23.29 -16.20
C GLU A 362 -19.24 -22.17 -15.51
N THR A 363 -19.93 -21.29 -14.78
CA THR A 363 -19.28 -20.17 -14.07
C THR A 363 -19.31 -20.33 -12.56
N VAL A 364 -19.62 -21.55 -12.09
CA VAL A 364 -19.80 -21.92 -10.69
C VAL A 364 -20.66 -20.90 -9.92
N THR A 365 -20.04 -20.03 -9.12
CA THR A 365 -20.73 -19.00 -8.33
C THR A 365 -20.72 -17.61 -8.96
N CYS A 366 -19.95 -17.38 -10.03
CA CYS A 366 -19.98 -16.16 -10.83
C CYS A 366 -21.21 -16.13 -11.76
N THR A 367 -22.41 -16.17 -11.17
CA THR A 367 -23.67 -16.02 -11.91
C THR A 367 -24.02 -14.54 -12.11
N LEU A 368 -24.84 -14.21 -13.12
CA LEU A 368 -25.32 -12.83 -13.32
C LEU A 368 -26.04 -12.27 -12.07
N SER A 369 -26.76 -13.13 -11.33
CA SER A 369 -27.43 -12.71 -10.09
C SER A 369 -26.42 -12.34 -9.01
N ASN A 370 -25.38 -13.15 -8.82
CA ASN A 370 -24.36 -12.89 -7.81
C ASN A 370 -23.52 -11.66 -8.19
N PHE A 371 -23.22 -11.47 -9.48
CA PHE A 371 -22.58 -10.24 -9.94
C PHE A 371 -23.43 -9.00 -9.65
N ARG A 372 -24.75 -9.05 -9.83
CA ARG A 372 -25.64 -7.96 -9.41
C ARG A 372 -25.53 -7.70 -7.91
N ASN A 373 -25.57 -8.75 -7.10
CA ASN A 373 -25.57 -8.63 -5.64
C ASN A 373 -24.26 -8.11 -5.04
N CYS A 374 -23.18 -7.93 -5.83
CA CYS A 374 -21.96 -7.29 -5.35
C CYS A 374 -22.17 -5.85 -4.83
N TYR A 375 -23.33 -5.22 -5.10
CA TYR A 375 -23.66 -3.89 -4.54
C TYR A 375 -23.86 -3.91 -3.02
N GLU A 376 -24.05 -5.08 -2.41
CA GLU A 376 -24.30 -5.24 -0.96
C GLU A 376 -23.00 -5.11 -0.14
N ALA A 377 -21.85 -5.01 -0.80
CA ALA A 377 -20.55 -4.91 -0.16
C ALA A 377 -20.30 -3.57 0.54
N ASP A 378 -19.64 -3.65 1.70
CA ASP A 378 -18.94 -2.54 2.35
C ASP A 378 -17.48 -2.46 1.90
N ILE A 379 -16.90 -3.63 1.59
CA ILE A 379 -15.61 -3.73 0.89
C ILE A 379 -15.81 -4.65 -0.31
N LEU A 380 -15.74 -4.08 -1.52
CA LEU A 380 -15.89 -4.82 -2.77
C LEU A 380 -14.53 -5.03 -3.40
N SER A 381 -14.15 -6.28 -3.67
CA SER A 381 -13.00 -6.59 -4.51
C SER A 381 -13.44 -7.40 -5.73
N ILE A 382 -13.26 -6.82 -6.92
CA ILE A 382 -13.55 -7.50 -8.17
C ILE A 382 -12.27 -7.76 -8.94
N HIS A 383 -12.14 -9.00 -9.39
CA HIS A 383 -11.00 -9.47 -10.14
C HIS A 383 -11.47 -10.07 -11.46
N SER A 384 -10.88 -9.56 -12.54
CA SER A 384 -11.00 -10.11 -13.88
C SER A 384 -9.98 -9.46 -14.81
N HIS A 385 -10.17 -9.60 -16.12
CA HIS A 385 -9.60 -8.68 -17.09
C HIS A 385 -10.60 -7.62 -17.54
N GLY A 386 -10.06 -6.58 -18.15
CA GLY A 386 -10.83 -5.48 -18.68
C GLY A 386 -10.15 -4.88 -19.89
N VAL A 387 -10.92 -4.06 -20.58
CA VAL A 387 -10.44 -3.14 -21.60
C VAL A 387 -10.98 -1.76 -21.27
N ILE A 388 -10.47 -0.73 -21.93
CA ILE A 388 -10.88 0.65 -21.68
C ILE A 388 -12.42 0.76 -21.76
N GLY A 389 -13.06 1.18 -20.66
CA GLY A 389 -14.52 1.33 -20.53
C GLY A 389 -15.32 0.06 -20.19
N HIS A 390 -14.67 -1.09 -20.00
CA HIS A 390 -15.33 -2.39 -19.91
C HIS A 390 -14.63 -3.36 -18.96
N PHE A 391 -15.42 -4.06 -18.13
CA PHE A 391 -14.95 -5.11 -17.23
C PHE A 391 -15.49 -6.47 -17.71
N MET A 392 -14.64 -7.49 -17.85
CA MET A 392 -15.07 -8.83 -18.26
C MET A 392 -15.65 -9.56 -17.05
N VAL A 393 -16.92 -9.96 -17.08
CA VAL A 393 -17.63 -10.45 -15.88
C VAL A 393 -17.72 -11.97 -15.80
N ALA A 394 -17.48 -12.68 -16.90
CA ALA A 394 -17.47 -14.14 -16.98
C ALA A 394 -16.87 -14.61 -18.32
N TYR A 395 -16.32 -15.82 -18.35
CA TYR A 395 -15.73 -16.47 -19.54
C TYR A 395 -16.47 -17.76 -19.89
N PHE A 396 -16.50 -18.11 -21.18
CA PHE A 396 -17.28 -19.24 -21.72
C PHE A 396 -16.57 -19.89 -22.89
N LYS A 397 -16.74 -21.20 -23.04
CA LYS A 397 -16.21 -21.98 -24.16
C LYS A 397 -17.00 -21.72 -25.43
N THR A 398 -18.30 -21.51 -25.30
CA THR A 398 -19.20 -21.34 -26.42
C THR A 398 -19.93 -20.01 -26.35
N TYR A 399 -20.30 -19.49 -27.53
CA TYR A 399 -21.17 -18.32 -27.64
C TYR A 399 -22.54 -18.58 -26.98
N ASP A 400 -23.08 -19.80 -27.11
CA ASP A 400 -24.38 -20.16 -26.55
C ASP A 400 -24.35 -20.15 -25.02
N GLY A 401 -23.25 -20.60 -24.40
CA GLY A 401 -23.01 -20.47 -22.96
C GLY A 401 -22.98 -19.00 -22.51
N ALA A 402 -22.18 -18.17 -23.19
CA ALA A 402 -22.13 -16.73 -22.92
C ALA A 402 -23.49 -16.04 -23.10
N TYR A 403 -24.26 -16.44 -24.12
CA TYR A 403 -25.59 -15.90 -24.40
C TYR A 403 -26.61 -16.29 -23.35
N ALA A 404 -26.57 -17.54 -22.88
CA ALA A 404 -27.42 -18.02 -21.79
C ALA A 404 -27.12 -17.28 -20.49
N TRP A 405 -25.85 -17.05 -20.16
CA TRP A 405 -25.46 -16.30 -18.95
C TRP A 405 -25.81 -14.83 -19.04
N TRP A 406 -25.48 -14.17 -20.16
CA TRP A 406 -25.75 -12.75 -20.41
C TRP A 406 -27.25 -12.44 -20.33
N ASN A 407 -28.10 -13.35 -20.80
CA ASN A 407 -29.55 -13.25 -20.72
C ASN A 407 -30.11 -11.89 -21.20
N GLN A 408 -29.48 -11.30 -22.21
CA GLN A 408 -29.83 -9.99 -22.78
C GLN A 408 -29.78 -8.84 -21.76
N GLU A 409 -28.89 -8.93 -20.77
CA GLU A 409 -28.69 -7.89 -19.77
C GLU A 409 -28.32 -6.55 -20.45
N PRO A 410 -29.07 -5.46 -20.22
CA PRO A 410 -28.73 -4.15 -20.76
C PRO A 410 -27.31 -3.73 -20.37
N ASN A 411 -26.62 -2.98 -21.22
CA ASN A 411 -25.27 -2.47 -20.93
C ASN A 411 -24.18 -3.55 -20.71
N MET A 412 -24.50 -4.79 -21.07
CA MET A 412 -23.54 -5.88 -21.24
C MET A 412 -23.52 -6.37 -22.68
N TYR A 413 -22.42 -6.99 -23.10
CA TYR A 413 -22.33 -7.67 -24.40
C TYR A 413 -21.36 -8.84 -24.35
N ILE A 414 -21.45 -9.70 -25.36
CA ILE A 414 -20.58 -10.85 -25.55
C ILE A 414 -19.42 -10.47 -26.46
N GLY A 415 -18.21 -10.76 -26.03
CA GLY A 415 -16.98 -10.66 -26.82
C GLY A 415 -16.31 -12.02 -27.03
N SER A 416 -15.24 -12.00 -27.80
CA SER A 416 -14.36 -13.15 -28.02
C SER A 416 -12.93 -12.72 -27.72
N SER A 417 -12.22 -13.52 -26.93
CA SER A 417 -10.89 -13.20 -26.41
C SER A 417 -9.83 -13.37 -27.48
N SER A 418 -8.96 -12.38 -27.62
CA SER A 418 -7.76 -12.48 -28.46
C SER A 418 -6.55 -13.07 -27.73
N LYS A 419 -6.68 -13.31 -26.41
CA LYS A 419 -5.58 -13.75 -25.54
C LYS A 419 -5.84 -15.11 -24.90
N VAL A 420 -7.10 -15.47 -24.67
CA VAL A 420 -7.50 -16.71 -24.01
C VAL A 420 -8.09 -17.64 -25.06
N PHE A 421 -7.48 -18.82 -25.20
CA PHE A 421 -7.88 -19.85 -26.16
C PHE A 421 -8.12 -21.16 -25.44
N TRP A 422 -9.25 -21.79 -25.75
CA TRP A 422 -9.73 -23.04 -25.18
C TRP A 422 -9.93 -24.05 -26.31
N ASP A 423 -9.24 -25.19 -26.20
CA ASP A 423 -9.17 -26.21 -27.26
C ASP A 423 -8.77 -25.66 -28.64
N GLY A 424 -7.95 -24.59 -28.66
CA GLY A 424 -7.47 -23.93 -29.88
C GLY A 424 -8.41 -22.89 -30.47
N GLU A 425 -9.59 -22.68 -29.89
CA GLU A 425 -10.55 -21.64 -30.29
C GLU A 425 -10.57 -20.49 -29.26
N PRO A 426 -10.83 -19.24 -29.68
CA PRO A 426 -11.01 -18.12 -28.77
C PRO A 426 -12.09 -18.38 -27.71
N ALA A 427 -11.79 -18.14 -26.43
CA ALA A 427 -12.81 -18.12 -25.40
C ALA A 427 -13.80 -16.95 -25.64
N PHE A 428 -15.06 -17.14 -25.29
CA PHE A 428 -16.05 -16.08 -25.22
C PHE A 428 -16.03 -15.45 -23.83
N TYR A 429 -16.48 -14.20 -23.73
CA TYR A 429 -16.65 -13.53 -22.44
C TYR A 429 -17.88 -12.63 -22.49
N VAL A 430 -18.50 -12.42 -21.35
CA VAL A 430 -19.48 -11.36 -21.15
C VAL A 430 -18.78 -10.18 -20.48
N THR A 431 -19.11 -8.96 -20.87
CA THR A 431 -18.52 -7.76 -20.29
C THR A 431 -19.58 -6.71 -19.97
N ALA A 432 -19.39 -6.02 -18.84
CA ALA A 432 -20.18 -4.88 -18.40
C ALA A 432 -19.46 -3.57 -18.77
N ASN A 433 -20.21 -2.60 -19.29
CA ASN A 433 -19.70 -1.25 -19.52
C ASN A 433 -19.88 -0.35 -18.28
N LEU A 434 -19.42 0.89 -18.39
CA LEU A 434 -19.54 1.92 -17.35
C LEU A 434 -20.99 2.14 -16.89
N GLN A 435 -21.94 2.25 -17.84
CA GLN A 435 -23.35 2.50 -17.53
C GLN A 435 -24.00 1.35 -16.76
N TRP A 436 -23.53 0.11 -16.94
CA TRP A 436 -24.04 -1.01 -16.16
C TRP A 436 -23.70 -0.83 -14.67
N ALA A 437 -22.43 -0.51 -14.36
CA ALA A 437 -21.98 -0.30 -12.98
C ALA A 437 -22.70 0.89 -12.32
N GLU A 438 -22.85 2.00 -13.06
CA GLU A 438 -23.61 3.17 -12.59
C GLU A 438 -25.05 2.83 -12.22
N GLN A 439 -25.72 2.01 -13.03
CA GLN A 439 -27.13 1.67 -12.85
C GLN A 439 -27.39 0.64 -11.77
N ASN A 440 -26.45 -0.29 -11.55
CA ASN A 440 -26.67 -1.44 -10.69
C ASN A 440 -25.93 -1.35 -9.35
N TRP A 441 -24.81 -0.66 -9.28
CA TRP A 441 -23.93 -0.67 -8.10
C TRP A 441 -23.75 0.71 -7.46
N SER A 442 -23.51 1.76 -8.25
CA SER A 442 -23.08 3.08 -7.75
C SER A 442 -23.91 3.60 -6.58
N SER A 443 -25.24 3.60 -6.69
CA SER A 443 -26.11 4.13 -5.64
C SER A 443 -25.98 3.39 -4.31
N SER A 444 -25.92 2.06 -4.34
CA SER A 444 -25.83 1.23 -3.14
C SER A 444 -24.45 1.32 -2.51
N LEU A 445 -23.39 1.21 -3.33
CA LEU A 445 -22.01 1.31 -2.85
C LEU A 445 -21.69 2.69 -2.29
N SER A 446 -22.28 3.76 -2.86
CA SER A 446 -22.20 5.11 -2.29
C SER A 446 -22.95 5.20 -0.96
N GLN A 447 -24.10 4.55 -0.84
CA GLN A 447 -24.89 4.54 0.38
C GLN A 447 -24.19 3.79 1.52
N SER A 448 -23.49 2.69 1.23
CA SER A 448 -22.68 1.94 2.21
C SER A 448 -21.31 2.54 2.48
N SER A 449 -20.98 3.67 1.84
CA SER A 449 -19.63 4.26 1.90
C SER A 449 -18.51 3.27 1.53
N ALA A 450 -18.78 2.37 0.57
CA ALA A 450 -17.93 1.21 0.32
C ALA A 450 -16.50 1.57 -0.13
N ILE A 451 -15.55 0.71 0.22
CA ILE A 451 -14.20 0.69 -0.35
C ILE A 451 -14.18 -0.30 -1.52
N VAL A 452 -13.78 0.16 -2.71
CA VAL A 452 -13.87 -0.65 -3.94
C VAL A 452 -12.50 -0.90 -4.55
N PHE A 453 -12.12 -2.17 -4.70
CA PHE A 453 -10.93 -2.62 -5.42
C PHE A 453 -11.33 -3.17 -6.78
N VAL A 454 -10.92 -2.51 -7.86
CA VAL A 454 -11.07 -3.01 -9.23
C VAL A 454 -9.72 -3.57 -9.69
N ASN A 455 -9.47 -4.83 -9.31
CA ASN A 455 -8.25 -5.58 -9.56
C ASN A 455 -8.22 -6.19 -10.97
N SER A 456 -8.47 -5.34 -11.97
CA SER A 456 -8.53 -5.71 -13.38
C SER A 456 -7.66 -4.80 -14.22
N CYS A 457 -7.06 -5.37 -15.27
CA CYS A 457 -6.48 -4.60 -16.35
C CYS A 457 -7.48 -3.54 -16.83
N HIS A 458 -7.03 -2.30 -16.94
CA HIS A 458 -7.80 -1.14 -17.39
C HIS A 458 -9.06 -0.83 -16.54
N GLY A 459 -9.15 -1.34 -15.31
CA GLY A 459 -10.25 -1.03 -14.39
C GLY A 459 -10.43 0.46 -14.10
N ASN A 460 -9.35 1.24 -14.08
CA ASN A 460 -9.37 2.70 -13.97
C ASN A 460 -9.02 3.42 -15.28
N ALA A 461 -9.05 2.75 -16.43
CA ALA A 461 -8.76 3.43 -17.70
C ALA A 461 -9.90 4.36 -18.09
N LYS A 462 -9.62 5.67 -18.12
CA LYS A 462 -10.63 6.72 -18.33
C LYS A 462 -11.04 6.87 -19.79
N ILE A 463 -12.35 6.93 -20.04
CA ILE A 463 -13.00 7.41 -21.26
C ILE A 463 -13.83 8.63 -20.85
N ASP A 464 -13.58 9.78 -21.47
CA ASP A 464 -14.31 11.03 -21.20
C ASP A 464 -14.39 11.38 -19.69
N GLY A 465 -13.31 11.08 -18.96
CA GLY A 465 -13.20 11.34 -17.52
C GLY A 465 -13.77 10.25 -16.61
N SER A 466 -14.41 9.21 -17.15
CA SER A 466 -15.00 8.10 -16.37
C SER A 466 -14.31 6.77 -16.67
N SER A 467 -14.16 5.92 -15.67
CA SER A 467 -13.64 4.55 -15.74
C SER A 467 -14.62 3.57 -15.09
N PHE A 468 -14.35 2.27 -15.19
CA PHE A 468 -15.20 1.28 -14.51
C PHE A 468 -15.18 1.51 -13.00
N LEU A 469 -13.99 1.78 -12.45
CA LEU A 469 -13.81 2.17 -11.05
C LEU A 469 -14.66 3.39 -10.66
N THR A 470 -14.62 4.49 -11.42
CA THR A 470 -15.42 5.69 -11.05
C THR A 470 -16.93 5.43 -11.18
N SER A 471 -17.34 4.51 -12.05
CA SER A 471 -18.75 4.13 -12.28
C SER A 471 -19.31 3.18 -11.20
N CYS A 472 -18.45 2.47 -10.46
CA CYS A 472 -18.84 1.70 -9.28
C CYS A 472 -18.23 2.23 -7.99
N LEU A 473 -17.79 3.49 -7.98
CA LEU A 473 -17.18 4.09 -6.80
C LEU A 473 -18.19 4.09 -5.66
N GLY A 474 -17.78 3.54 -4.52
CA GLY A 474 -18.45 3.77 -3.25
C GLY A 474 -18.02 5.12 -2.70
N ARG A 475 -17.24 5.10 -1.63
CA ARG A 475 -16.61 6.29 -1.06
C ARG A 475 -15.20 6.52 -1.60
N VAL A 476 -14.42 5.46 -1.67
CA VAL A 476 -13.06 5.43 -2.18
C VAL A 476 -12.84 4.15 -2.95
N GLY A 477 -11.97 4.17 -3.94
CA GLY A 477 -11.62 2.94 -4.62
C GLY A 477 -10.30 3.02 -5.36
N PHE A 478 -9.83 1.84 -5.76
CA PHE A 478 -8.49 1.63 -6.26
C PHE A 478 -8.51 0.75 -7.50
N GLY A 479 -7.74 1.09 -8.52
CA GLY A 479 -7.73 0.35 -9.78
C GLY A 479 -6.61 0.73 -10.73
N TYR A 480 -6.54 0.01 -11.84
CA TYR A 480 -5.40 0.09 -12.76
C TYR A 480 -5.80 0.78 -14.07
N PRO A 481 -5.10 1.84 -14.52
CA PRO A 481 -5.32 2.42 -15.84
C PRO A 481 -4.75 1.54 -16.96
N GLY A 482 -3.80 0.64 -16.63
CA GLY A 482 -3.10 -0.26 -17.54
C GLY A 482 -3.33 -1.75 -17.23
N CYS A 483 -2.48 -2.59 -17.80
CA CYS A 483 -2.40 -4.01 -17.40
C CYS A 483 -1.80 -4.12 -16.00
N ALA A 484 -2.27 -5.09 -15.22
CA ALA A 484 -1.78 -5.36 -13.87
C ALA A 484 -1.47 -6.84 -13.71
N ASN A 485 -0.39 -7.18 -13.00
CA ASN A 485 -0.08 -8.56 -12.65
C ASN A 485 -0.58 -8.90 -11.23
N LEU A 486 -0.75 -10.20 -10.96
CA LEU A 486 -1.21 -10.68 -9.65
C LEU A 486 -0.31 -10.24 -8.49
N SER A 487 1.00 -10.46 -8.58
CA SER A 487 1.94 -10.10 -7.52
C SER A 487 1.90 -8.62 -7.18
N ASP A 488 1.71 -7.78 -8.19
CA ASP A 488 1.62 -6.33 -8.05
C ASP A 488 0.31 -5.91 -7.37
N ARG A 489 -0.80 -6.58 -7.69
CA ARG A 489 -2.09 -6.42 -6.99
C ARG A 489 -2.01 -6.80 -5.52
N VAL A 490 -1.47 -7.98 -5.23
CA VAL A 490 -1.25 -8.48 -3.86
C VAL A 490 -0.39 -7.51 -3.07
N TRP A 491 0.69 -7.00 -3.66
CA TRP A 491 1.58 -6.04 -2.99
C TRP A 491 0.87 -4.72 -2.70
N ASN A 492 0.18 -4.16 -3.70
CA ASN A 492 -0.57 -2.90 -3.59
C ASN A 492 -1.65 -2.98 -2.50
N ASN A 493 -2.47 -4.03 -2.50
CA ASN A 493 -3.53 -4.25 -1.50
C ASN A 493 -2.95 -4.37 -0.09
N ASN A 494 -1.92 -5.19 0.09
CA ASN A 494 -1.26 -5.37 1.38
C ASN A 494 -0.63 -4.07 1.89
N ASP A 495 0.13 -3.38 1.06
CA ASP A 495 0.85 -2.18 1.49
C ASP A 495 -0.09 -1.02 1.83
N LEU A 496 -1.24 -0.92 1.13
CA LEU A 496 -2.31 0.01 1.43
C LEU A 496 -3.01 -0.34 2.75
N LEU A 497 -3.58 -1.55 2.85
CA LEU A 497 -4.42 -1.93 3.98
C LEU A 497 -3.62 -2.01 5.29
N ARG A 498 -2.34 -2.40 5.23
CA ARG A 498 -1.44 -2.36 6.40
C ARG A 498 -1.13 -0.95 6.90
N LYS A 499 -1.20 0.06 6.03
CA LYS A 499 -1.12 1.47 6.45
C LYS A 499 -2.44 1.94 7.01
N MET A 500 -3.54 1.60 6.34
CA MET A 500 -4.89 1.93 6.79
C MET A 500 -5.22 1.32 8.16
N ASN A 501 -4.66 0.15 8.48
CA ASN A 501 -4.81 -0.51 9.77
C ASN A 501 -3.73 -0.18 10.81
N GLY A 502 -2.81 0.73 10.49
CA GLY A 502 -1.80 1.21 11.42
C GLY A 502 -0.61 0.25 11.66
N THR A 503 -0.65 -0.99 11.17
CA THR A 503 0.47 -1.95 11.31
C THR A 503 1.74 -1.50 10.58
N ILE A 504 1.60 -0.60 9.60
CA ILE A 504 2.70 0.19 9.03
C ILE A 504 2.49 1.66 9.39
N GLY A 505 3.52 2.27 9.97
CA GLY A 505 3.50 3.69 10.32
C GLY A 505 2.84 4.01 11.67
N ASN A 506 2.51 2.98 12.48
CA ASN A 506 1.99 3.15 13.84
C ASN A 506 0.76 4.07 13.90
N GLY A 507 -0.22 3.78 13.04
CA GLY A 507 -1.47 4.55 12.92
C GLY A 507 -1.35 5.92 12.24
N ALA A 508 -0.18 6.33 11.76
CA ALA A 508 0.02 7.64 11.12
C ALA A 508 -0.67 7.76 9.74
N TYR A 509 -0.89 6.65 9.04
CA TYR A 509 -1.34 6.60 7.65
C TYR A 509 -2.73 5.98 7.48
N ARG A 510 -3.59 6.04 8.51
CA ARG A 510 -4.89 5.34 8.52
C ARG A 510 -5.86 5.80 7.41
N PRO A 511 -6.00 7.11 7.11
CA PRO A 511 -6.84 7.55 6.00
C PRO A 511 -6.36 6.96 4.66
N ALA A 512 -7.28 6.56 3.79
CA ALA A 512 -7.00 5.94 2.50
C ALA A 512 -6.05 6.75 1.62
N GLY A 513 -6.21 8.08 1.61
CA GLY A 513 -5.35 9.01 0.88
C GLY A 513 -3.93 9.00 1.43
N GLU A 514 -3.80 9.07 2.76
CA GLU A 514 -2.51 9.00 3.45
C GLU A 514 -1.82 7.65 3.25
N ALA A 515 -2.57 6.55 3.39
CA ALA A 515 -2.08 5.21 3.09
C ALA A 515 -1.53 5.15 1.66
N TYR A 516 -2.32 5.59 0.67
CA TYR A 516 -1.99 5.53 -0.75
C TYR A 516 -0.75 6.36 -1.12
N ILE A 517 -0.67 7.63 -0.69
CA ILE A 517 0.48 8.49 -1.05
C ILE A 517 1.79 8.02 -0.41
N ASN A 518 1.71 7.26 0.68
CA ASN A 518 2.86 6.69 1.38
C ASN A 518 3.22 5.28 0.88
N ILE A 519 2.54 4.74 -0.14
CA ILE A 519 2.95 3.51 -0.84
C ILE A 519 4.23 3.79 -1.64
N ILE A 520 5.28 3.03 -1.36
CA ILE A 520 6.58 3.20 -2.03
C ILE A 520 6.51 2.55 -3.41
N ASN A 521 6.29 3.38 -4.44
CA ASN A 521 6.14 2.95 -5.85
C ASN A 521 4.92 2.03 -6.06
N PRO A 522 3.70 2.59 -6.07
CA PRO A 522 2.50 1.84 -6.45
C PRO A 522 2.75 1.11 -7.77
N LYS A 523 2.52 -0.20 -7.78
CA LYS A 523 2.82 -1.06 -8.93
C LYS A 523 1.81 -0.83 -10.05
N ASP A 524 2.23 -0.99 -11.29
CA ASP A 524 1.38 -0.92 -12.50
C ASP A 524 0.53 0.36 -12.64
N ASN A 525 1.02 1.47 -12.09
CA ASN A 525 0.29 2.75 -12.02
C ASN A 525 -1.08 2.61 -11.34
N TRP A 526 -1.17 1.78 -10.30
CA TRP A 526 -2.36 1.70 -9.46
C TRP A 526 -2.76 3.08 -8.94
N GLU A 527 -4.03 3.42 -9.10
CA GLU A 527 -4.59 4.76 -8.84
C GLU A 527 -5.73 4.67 -7.82
N MET A 528 -5.83 5.70 -6.98
CA MET A 528 -6.94 5.94 -6.06
C MET A 528 -7.92 6.95 -6.66
N GLU A 529 -9.21 6.71 -6.48
CA GLU A 529 -10.31 7.64 -6.78
C GLU A 529 -11.20 7.79 -5.55
N GLY A 530 -11.90 8.92 -5.41
CA GLY A 530 -12.84 9.18 -4.32
C GLY A 530 -12.24 9.88 -3.10
N ASN A 531 -12.83 9.66 -1.92
CA ASN A 531 -12.51 10.40 -0.70
C ASN A 531 -11.34 9.76 0.06
N GLY A 532 -10.20 10.46 0.09
CA GLY A 532 -8.99 10.03 0.81
C GLY A 532 -9.09 10.03 2.34
N SER A 533 -10.09 10.70 2.92
CA SER A 533 -10.34 10.72 4.38
C SER A 533 -11.01 9.44 4.90
N THR A 534 -11.27 8.46 4.04
CA THR A 534 -11.89 7.17 4.40
C THR A 534 -10.94 6.34 5.28
N THR A 535 -11.39 5.90 6.45
CA THR A 535 -10.65 4.97 7.33
C THR A 535 -11.30 3.58 7.32
N LEU A 536 -10.67 2.56 7.92
CA LEU A 536 -11.28 1.22 8.05
C LEU A 536 -12.23 1.11 9.25
N CYS A 537 -11.93 1.82 10.33
CA CYS A 537 -12.69 1.87 11.57
C CYS A 537 -12.30 3.13 12.37
N PRO A 538 -13.07 3.50 13.42
CA PRO A 538 -12.69 4.58 14.33
C PRO A 538 -11.34 4.32 14.99
N ALA A 539 -10.54 5.36 15.19
CA ALA A 539 -9.36 5.33 16.04
C ALA A 539 -9.19 6.65 16.78
N THR A 540 -8.40 6.64 17.86
CA THR A 540 -8.07 7.86 18.60
C THR A 540 -7.40 8.87 17.67
N SER A 541 -8.02 10.04 17.54
CA SER A 541 -7.42 11.18 16.85
C SER A 541 -6.63 12.04 17.82
N ASP A 542 -7.26 12.42 18.94
CA ASP A 542 -6.72 13.36 19.92
C ASP A 542 -7.52 13.29 21.22
N TYR A 543 -6.92 13.67 22.34
CA TYR A 543 -7.62 13.79 23.62
C TYR A 543 -6.89 14.75 24.56
N SER A 544 -7.64 15.35 25.46
CA SER A 544 -7.13 16.23 26.50
C SER A 544 -7.95 16.03 27.77
N PRO A 545 -7.33 16.00 28.96
CA PRO A 545 -5.89 16.04 29.20
C PRO A 545 -5.16 14.82 28.65
N THR A 546 -3.88 14.99 28.32
CA THR A 546 -3.00 13.90 27.87
C THR A 546 -2.56 13.01 29.04
N ASP A 547 -2.13 11.79 28.75
CA ASP A 547 -1.72 10.85 29.80
C ASP A 547 -0.58 11.42 30.68
N GLY A 548 -0.81 11.45 31.99
CA GLY A 548 0.08 12.05 32.99
C GLY A 548 0.08 13.58 33.04
N GLU A 549 -0.87 14.27 32.40
CA GLU A 549 -0.91 15.73 32.38
C GLU A 549 -1.28 16.32 33.76
N ILE A 550 -0.56 17.37 34.16
CA ILE A 550 -0.90 18.19 35.33
C ILE A 550 -1.86 19.29 34.91
N VAL A 551 -3.06 19.28 35.48
CA VAL A 551 -4.15 20.20 35.13
C VAL A 551 -4.49 21.16 36.26
N ASP A 552 -5.26 22.20 35.94
CA ASP A 552 -5.90 23.06 36.94
C ASP A 552 -7.01 22.30 37.70
N ALA A 553 -7.36 22.78 38.89
CA ALA A 553 -8.40 22.18 39.74
C ALA A 553 -9.78 22.11 39.06
N THR A 554 -10.01 22.94 38.04
CA THR A 554 -11.22 22.96 37.21
C THR A 554 -10.85 23.01 35.75
N GLY A 555 -11.54 22.26 34.90
CA GLY A 555 -11.35 22.35 33.46
C GLY A 555 -12.31 21.47 32.67
N THR A 556 -12.06 21.41 31.37
CA THR A 556 -12.84 20.66 30.39
C THR A 556 -11.89 19.78 29.59
N GLY A 557 -12.25 18.51 29.44
CA GLY A 557 -11.53 17.52 28.68
C GLY A 557 -12.33 17.04 27.49
N TYR A 558 -11.67 16.29 26.61
CA TYR A 558 -12.31 15.61 25.50
C TYR A 558 -11.54 14.36 25.08
N PHE A 559 -12.26 13.46 24.42
CA PHE A 559 -11.70 12.37 23.63
C PHE A 559 -12.27 12.45 22.21
N GLU A 560 -11.43 12.47 21.20
CA GLU A 560 -11.81 12.63 19.79
C GLU A 560 -11.28 11.49 18.94
N VAL A 561 -12.10 11.00 18.00
CA VAL A 561 -11.76 9.96 17.03
C VAL A 561 -11.52 10.53 15.61
N ASP A 562 -10.88 9.73 14.77
CA ASP A 562 -10.46 10.10 13.40
C ASP A 562 -11.56 9.92 12.33
N THR A 563 -12.72 9.39 12.71
CA THR A 563 -13.89 9.14 11.85
C THR A 563 -15.21 9.41 12.60
N TYR A 564 -16.37 9.31 11.95
CA TYR A 564 -17.66 9.42 12.62
C TYR A 564 -18.12 8.10 13.27
N CYS A 565 -18.63 8.22 14.48
CA CYS A 565 -19.34 7.21 15.25
C CYS A 565 -20.84 7.54 15.35
N THR A 566 -21.65 6.55 15.73
CA THR A 566 -23.05 6.74 16.12
C THR A 566 -23.16 7.25 17.56
N ASP A 567 -24.15 8.10 17.82
CA ASP A 567 -24.52 8.60 19.15
C ASP A 567 -25.53 7.71 19.88
N THR A 568 -25.70 6.45 19.42
CA THR A 568 -26.65 5.50 20.04
C THR A 568 -26.15 4.92 21.35
N GLN A 569 -24.84 4.94 21.61
CA GLN A 569 -24.25 4.60 22.90
C GLN A 569 -24.18 5.85 23.78
N ASP A 570 -24.46 5.70 25.07
CA ASP A 570 -24.38 6.82 26.01
C ASP A 570 -22.90 7.22 26.22
N ALA A 571 -22.61 8.52 26.21
CA ALA A 571 -21.23 9.00 26.37
C ALA A 571 -20.62 8.63 27.75
N GLU A 572 -21.48 8.44 28.77
CA GLU A 572 -21.09 7.97 30.10
C GLU A 572 -20.73 6.47 30.14
N ASP A 573 -21.20 5.69 29.16
CA ASP A 573 -20.79 4.29 28.99
C ASP A 573 -19.49 4.23 28.18
N ALA A 574 -19.33 5.09 27.16
CA ALA A 574 -18.14 5.15 26.32
C ALA A 574 -16.88 5.68 27.05
N LEU A 575 -17.05 6.64 27.97
CA LEU A 575 -15.97 7.14 28.84
C LEU A 575 -16.35 6.99 30.30
N THR A 576 -15.60 6.18 31.03
CA THR A 576 -15.75 6.03 32.48
C THR A 576 -14.56 6.61 33.23
N PHE A 577 -14.80 7.05 34.47
CA PHE A 577 -13.83 7.77 35.27
C PHE A 577 -13.70 7.14 36.66
N GLU A 578 -12.49 6.74 37.03
CA GLU A 578 -12.13 6.43 38.42
C GLU A 578 -11.38 7.61 39.03
N THR A 579 -11.72 7.99 40.27
CA THR A 579 -11.17 9.21 40.89
C THR A 579 -10.55 8.94 42.26
N ILE A 580 -9.42 9.60 42.51
CA ILE A 580 -8.76 9.67 43.82
C ILE A 580 -8.68 11.15 44.23
N GLY A 581 -9.16 11.48 45.42
CA GLY A 581 -9.23 12.86 45.93
C GLY A 581 -10.65 13.42 45.89
N ASP A 582 -10.78 14.73 46.12
CA ASP A 582 -12.07 15.43 46.09
C ASP A 582 -12.29 16.09 44.73
N VAL A 583 -12.56 15.26 43.71
CA VAL A 583 -12.84 15.67 42.33
C VAL A 583 -14.16 15.06 41.85
N SER A 584 -14.95 15.87 41.14
CA SER A 584 -16.14 15.42 40.42
C SER A 584 -15.95 15.59 38.92
N VAL A 585 -16.19 14.53 38.15
CA VAL A 585 -16.32 14.59 36.69
C VAL A 585 -17.81 14.66 36.34
N SER A 586 -18.18 15.51 35.37
CA SER A 586 -19.56 15.77 34.99
C SER A 586 -19.67 16.19 33.51
N ASN A 587 -20.90 16.36 33.01
CA ASN A 587 -21.17 16.81 31.64
C ASN A 587 -20.52 15.94 30.55
N VAL A 588 -20.43 14.62 30.78
CA VAL A 588 -19.91 13.66 29.80
C VAL A 588 -20.93 13.54 28.68
N GLN A 589 -20.59 14.01 27.48
CA GLN A 589 -21.54 14.06 26.37
C GLN A 589 -20.83 13.97 25.01
N TRP A 590 -21.50 13.32 24.05
CA TRP A 590 -21.12 13.43 22.65
C TRP A 590 -21.29 14.87 22.15
N VAL A 591 -20.34 15.31 21.34
CA VAL A 591 -20.42 16.57 20.60
C VAL A 591 -21.07 16.30 19.25
N GLY A 592 -22.32 16.75 19.08
CA GLY A 592 -23.10 16.59 17.85
C GLY A 592 -24.34 15.71 18.05
N THR A 593 -24.95 15.30 16.94
CA THR A 593 -26.10 14.38 16.89
C THR A 593 -26.00 13.56 15.61
N ASP A 594 -26.41 12.29 15.63
CA ASP A 594 -26.33 11.31 14.53
C ASP A 594 -24.88 10.96 14.17
N GLN A 595 -24.10 11.93 13.68
CA GLN A 595 -22.67 11.81 13.41
C GLN A 595 -21.88 12.49 14.52
N VAL A 596 -21.24 11.69 15.37
CA VAL A 596 -20.43 12.18 16.50
C VAL A 596 -19.02 11.66 16.38
N ASN A 597 -18.04 12.43 16.79
CA ASN A 597 -16.63 12.00 16.75
C ASN A 597 -15.85 12.43 17.98
N ARG A 598 -16.53 12.99 18.99
CA ARG A 598 -15.90 13.56 20.16
C ARG A 598 -16.82 13.47 21.37
N ILE A 599 -16.26 13.09 22.51
CA ILE A 599 -16.90 13.23 23.82
C ILE A 599 -16.22 14.38 24.55
N GLU A 600 -16.98 15.25 25.20
CA GLU A 600 -16.51 16.29 26.12
C GLU A 600 -16.95 15.96 27.54
N TYR A 601 -16.15 16.38 28.53
CA TYR A 601 -16.45 16.25 29.96
C TYR A 601 -15.81 17.38 30.76
N ASP A 602 -16.35 17.70 31.93
CA ASP A 602 -15.83 18.72 32.84
C ASP A 602 -15.36 18.09 34.15
N TRP A 603 -14.30 18.65 34.75
CA TRP A 603 -13.88 18.31 36.11
C TRP A 603 -13.84 19.54 37.02
N ASN A 604 -14.07 19.30 38.31
CA ASN A 604 -13.98 20.30 39.36
C ASN A 604 -13.50 19.65 40.66
N ALA A 605 -12.50 20.26 41.31
CA ALA A 605 -11.91 19.80 42.55
C ALA A 605 -11.53 20.97 43.47
N ASP A 606 -11.54 20.70 44.78
CA ASP A 606 -11.08 21.65 45.81
C ASP A 606 -9.67 21.30 46.37
N SER A 607 -9.09 20.16 45.95
CA SER A 607 -7.79 19.65 46.42
C SER A 607 -7.03 18.88 45.34
N ASP A 608 -5.84 18.36 45.68
CA ASP A 608 -5.11 17.39 44.85
C ASP A 608 -6.02 16.22 44.46
N PHE A 609 -5.90 15.76 43.21
CA PHE A 609 -6.66 14.62 42.70
C PHE A 609 -5.90 13.88 41.60
N LEU A 610 -6.32 12.63 41.36
CA LEU A 610 -6.00 11.83 40.18
C LEU A 610 -7.33 11.37 39.57
N VAL A 611 -7.44 11.44 38.24
CA VAL A 611 -8.53 10.87 37.46
C VAL A 611 -7.94 9.87 36.49
N ASP A 612 -8.38 8.61 36.57
CA ASP A 612 -8.12 7.58 35.58
C ASP A 612 -9.34 7.52 34.64
N VAL A 613 -9.09 7.61 33.33
CA VAL A 613 -10.11 7.58 32.28
C VAL A 613 -9.99 6.27 31.52
N THR A 614 -11.09 5.53 31.44
CA THR A 614 -11.20 4.34 30.59
C THR A 614 -12.07 4.68 29.37
N VAL A 615 -11.52 4.39 28.19
CA VAL A 615 -12.15 4.53 26.89
C VAL A 615 -12.61 3.15 26.43
N HIS A 616 -13.92 2.90 26.52
CA HIS A 616 -14.51 1.61 26.21
C HIS A 616 -14.60 1.41 24.70
N HIS A 617 -13.74 0.56 24.14
CA HIS A 617 -13.54 0.51 22.69
C HIS A 617 -14.81 0.09 21.92
N GLU A 618 -15.64 -0.76 22.55
CA GLU A 618 -16.89 -1.32 21.97
C GLU A 618 -18.04 -0.30 21.90
N GLU A 619 -17.94 0.79 22.66
CA GLU A 619 -18.94 1.85 22.70
C GLU A 619 -18.74 2.91 21.60
N PHE A 620 -17.57 2.91 20.96
CA PHE A 620 -17.27 3.76 19.80
C PHE A 620 -17.57 3.00 18.51
N GLN A 621 -18.82 3.05 18.09
CA GLN A 621 -19.33 2.30 16.94
C GLN A 621 -19.36 3.17 15.68
N SER A 622 -18.78 2.70 14.57
CA SER A 622 -18.77 3.42 13.30
C SER A 622 -20.16 3.87 12.85
N TRP A 623 -20.27 5.11 12.38
CA TRP A 623 -21.52 5.67 11.89
C TRP A 623 -22.04 4.96 10.62
N GLY A 624 -23.37 4.89 10.47
CA GLY A 624 -24.04 4.34 9.28
C GLY A 624 -24.24 2.82 9.28
N ALA A 625 -23.59 2.11 10.22
CA ALA A 625 -23.67 0.67 10.32
C ALA A 625 -24.81 0.16 11.21
N PRO A 626 -25.41 -1.00 10.90
CA PRO A 626 -26.28 -1.69 11.85
C PRO A 626 -25.45 -2.14 13.07
N ALA A 627 -26.09 -2.25 14.24
CA ALA A 627 -25.39 -2.53 15.50
C ALA A 627 -24.56 -3.82 15.49
N ASP A 628 -25.00 -4.84 14.75
CA ASP A 628 -24.28 -6.12 14.57
C ASP A 628 -23.19 -6.09 13.48
N GLY A 629 -23.07 -4.99 12.75
CA GLY A 629 -22.11 -4.80 11.66
C GLY A 629 -21.18 -3.58 11.81
N CYS A 630 -21.27 -2.80 12.88
CA CYS A 630 -20.45 -1.60 13.09
C CYS A 630 -18.98 -1.91 13.38
N HIS A 631 -18.03 -1.03 13.09
CA HIS A 631 -16.63 -1.17 13.52
C HIS A 631 -16.41 -0.51 14.89
N TYR A 632 -15.45 -1.03 15.66
CA TYR A 632 -15.10 -0.52 16.98
C TYR A 632 -13.81 0.32 16.93
N LEU A 633 -13.54 1.03 18.03
CA LEU A 633 -12.39 1.92 18.15
C LEU A 633 -11.05 1.18 18.25
N ASP A 634 -10.10 1.55 17.40
CA ASP A 634 -8.67 1.29 17.60
C ASP A 634 -8.04 2.37 18.46
N PHE A 635 -8.02 2.18 19.79
CA PHE A 635 -7.54 3.21 20.71
C PHE A 635 -6.07 3.60 20.47
N ASP A 636 -5.18 2.62 20.29
CA ASP A 636 -3.76 2.84 20.00
C ASP A 636 -3.47 3.15 18.52
N ARG A 637 -4.54 3.22 17.71
CA ARG A 637 -4.54 3.45 16.26
C ARG A 637 -3.93 2.29 15.46
N VAL A 638 -3.75 1.12 16.06
CA VAL A 638 -3.27 -0.10 15.41
C VAL A 638 -4.30 -1.20 15.59
N ALA A 639 -4.71 -1.81 14.49
CA ALA A 639 -5.69 -2.88 14.55
C ALA A 639 -5.05 -4.27 14.79
N PRO A 640 -5.77 -5.22 15.40
CA PRO A 640 -7.11 -5.05 15.95
C PRO A 640 -7.00 -4.48 17.37
N ALA A 641 -7.83 -3.50 17.72
CA ALA A 641 -8.04 -3.20 19.13
C ALA A 641 -9.15 -4.08 19.70
N ASP A 642 -8.74 -4.99 20.57
CA ASP A 642 -9.61 -5.82 21.40
C ASP A 642 -9.62 -5.38 22.88
N ASP A 643 -8.97 -4.25 23.18
CA ASP A 643 -8.77 -3.74 24.53
C ASP A 643 -9.23 -2.28 24.67
N ASP A 644 -9.71 -1.94 25.87
CA ASP A 644 -10.02 -0.57 26.25
C ASP A 644 -8.76 0.29 26.34
N GLY A 645 -8.93 1.58 26.06
CA GLY A 645 -7.87 2.57 26.27
C GLY A 645 -7.88 3.11 27.70
N GLU A 646 -6.71 3.37 28.26
CA GLU A 646 -6.58 4.04 29.56
C GLU A 646 -5.63 5.24 29.46
N TYR A 647 -5.99 6.34 30.12
CA TYR A 647 -5.10 7.47 30.37
C TYR A 647 -5.48 8.14 31.69
N HIS A 648 -4.54 8.85 32.31
CA HIS A 648 -4.78 9.51 33.59
C HIS A 648 -4.31 10.96 33.58
N PHE A 649 -4.88 11.79 34.45
CA PHE A 649 -4.44 13.17 34.67
C PHE A 649 -4.67 13.58 36.11
N PHE A 650 -3.94 14.59 36.57
CA PHE A 650 -3.94 14.94 37.99
C PHE A 650 -3.76 16.44 38.25
N HIS A 651 -4.22 16.90 39.40
CA HIS A 651 -3.94 18.24 39.92
C HIS A 651 -3.05 18.15 41.15
N GLU A 652 -2.00 18.96 41.18
CA GLU A 652 -1.15 19.14 42.37
C GLU A 652 -1.20 20.58 42.84
N HIS A 653 -1.54 20.79 44.11
CA HIS A 653 -1.46 22.08 44.77
C HIS A 653 0.02 22.41 45.00
N ASN A 654 0.53 23.43 44.30
CA ASN A 654 1.88 23.94 44.49
C ASN A 654 2.11 24.40 45.95
N GLY A 655 2.66 23.52 46.80
CA GLY A 655 3.12 23.88 48.15
C GLY A 655 3.44 22.69 49.06
N ASP A 656 4.72 22.30 49.08
CA ASP A 656 5.37 21.45 50.10
C ASP A 656 4.84 20.00 50.28
N PHE A 657 5.21 19.10 49.37
CA PHE A 657 5.44 17.70 49.74
C PHE A 657 6.94 17.46 50.00
N GLY A 658 7.33 17.56 51.27
CA GLY A 658 8.50 16.85 51.77
C GLY A 658 8.21 15.35 51.72
N THR A 659 8.85 14.64 50.79
CA THR A 659 9.18 13.20 50.84
C THR A 659 8.34 12.32 51.78
N ALA A 660 7.07 12.09 51.47
CA ALA A 660 6.18 11.01 51.96
C ALA A 660 4.81 11.29 51.34
N THR A 661 4.32 10.60 50.34
CA THR A 661 4.34 9.18 50.02
C THR A 661 4.18 9.13 48.51
N SER A 662 5.06 8.43 47.80
CA SER A 662 4.82 8.08 46.42
C SER A 662 3.44 7.43 46.33
N ILE A 663 2.52 8.05 45.60
CA ILE A 663 1.40 7.32 45.02
C ILE A 663 2.09 6.24 44.18
N ASN A 664 2.09 5.01 44.69
CA ASN A 664 2.61 3.87 43.96
C ASN A 664 1.59 3.61 42.85
N ILE A 665 1.82 4.23 41.70
CA ILE A 665 1.14 3.87 40.46
C ILE A 665 1.67 2.47 40.10
N PRO A 666 0.84 1.42 40.13
CA PRO A 666 1.25 0.10 39.70
C PRO A 666 1.32 0.11 38.18
N HIS A 667 2.53 0.21 37.61
CA HIS A 667 2.73 -0.13 36.21
C HIS A 667 2.53 -1.65 36.04
N ASN A 668 1.37 -2.06 35.53
CA ASN A 668 1.22 -3.35 34.89
C ASN A 668 1.53 -3.16 33.39
N SER A 669 2.61 -3.79 32.95
CA SER A 669 3.02 -3.94 31.55
C SER A 669 2.35 -5.15 30.90
#